data_AF-A0A1F0NFH0-F1
#
_entry.id   AF-A0A1F0NFH0-F1
#
_cell.length_a   1.000
_cell.length_b   1.000
_cell.length_c   1.000
_cell.angle_alpha   90.00
_cell.angle_beta   90.00
_cell.angle_gamma   90.00
#
_symmetry.space_group_name_H-M   'P 1'
#
loop_
_entity.id
_entity.type
_entity.pdbx_description
1 polymer ?
#
loop_
_entity_poly.entity_id
_entity_poly.type
_entity_poly.pdbx_seq_one_letter_code
_entity_poly.pdbx_strand_id
1 'polypeptide(L)'
;KVVSNEVTTSPVSEIIAVGTKVESTSIPSEGAPSLVEVKPELEVTTEAVAYDTLHQEDPDLLKGEIRLIQTGVVGERTILTEVTTVDGKEVRQVKSNTVTLAPVTEIIAVGTKVESTSIPSEGAPSLVEEKPELEVTRESVPYETIRKEDPTLSDDQVRLVQAGVDGERTILTEVTTPNGKESRKLVSNEITRAPVPEIILVGTKKEPLPVPQPKIETQTIPYKIIYQADDSQEVGSRKTKTHGVNGQVETTTRYTRDQTSGQIIESSTSKTLVEKVDEVVLVGTKPSVETKVIANSTIYEADPTLPYQTEKVAVSGKEGSEKMTTTYQVDAQTGQVTERDHQKEVTAPIDKVVKVGNVETIVISIPIKEERRQDSRLDKDLEKVESQGDSGETTTTRVYEVNSQTGELLSHTETSAVTKAMKPKVILVGTKENKPHLLPVNTELENAIDVRPASQGMKAVDLLSNPYVTNALRPNILGRDVISKKIELKKTNPTITDEEVKEVLRKEYLERLSIKDALEETKKTLDTDLKKVVAHSLSVLGNTAETRSKVRADLEANKEKILLGLTYINRFYNIDFGKTNIRDILAYNPSSFGKKVTSLEWLTSLGSMSYDEMKLVNSPRTFEKYFGKVTDKSTLLDFLDYNRTTFTSMDGDTWLKDATKAIVVEKKSKEKTDENVSLYTKLTSDPAKYGAEPQQIDNRKQYNLATLLGLVNIKEPSIYAITNMATVSYGNIGTYMDSSLAQSNPTQYKAELEKVKAMVELTAERQAAYIDTLYRITKKDNQSKLVTNRLIVDTMKKYTSKQNAGIKEIWSKEFGPEADKGVKDFMSPLGMYSPPQSVGAEANGAGVRYFIDRVLDDRGSATYSHEMTHLLDRTVLFNNYGRRDGTGAEFYARGIFENSYTPETDSYFNLNFVYDESDKESFYNKTPERFKSATDLKEYMHGSFDVLYTLDYLEAEASRGLSASDKTVYFKQLLPSATSGSRTPVSYPNPSVKPTHQSEEIKALTEADASKLGDVHSLIDNHIVVNRYIIKGFTATGKVDANGYYTVDMFDTIYGVNENDKGMSGDISFRKQAFELISGLGYYEGFVPYVSNQYKQDAENENRPLSDQYIFEKILAGKTYAQFKKEQMDERIAKISKLKSITIDYKGKQEEIFSPERMKQLMEEAVKEELAQIKAGNISQKQYRFIETPVQKLKKAIYKAYLKESNEFRNSIYTS
;
A
#
# COMPACT_ATOMS: atom_id res chain seq x y z
N LYS A 1 -32.47 14.47 8.83
CA LYS A 1 -33.59 13.54 8.51
C LYS A 1 -34.12 13.92 7.13
N VAL A 2 -34.42 12.94 6.27
CA VAL A 2 -35.04 13.04 4.91
C VAL A 2 -34.96 14.39 4.18
N VAL A 3 -34.14 14.46 3.12
CA VAL A 3 -34.24 15.50 2.07
C VAL A 3 -34.57 14.82 0.75
N SER A 4 -35.70 15.16 0.14
CA SER A 4 -36.12 14.63 -1.16
C SER A 4 -35.46 15.40 -2.31
N ASN A 5 -34.18 15.11 -2.57
CA ASN A 5 -33.40 15.74 -3.65
C ASN A 5 -33.53 14.98 -4.98
N GLU A 6 -34.53 15.31 -5.80
CA GLU A 6 -34.44 15.08 -7.25
C GLU A 6 -33.52 16.16 -7.87
N VAL A 7 -32.24 15.84 -8.10
CA VAL A 7 -31.31 16.74 -8.79
C VAL A 7 -31.42 16.53 -10.30
N THR A 8 -32.26 17.32 -10.95
CA THR A 8 -32.56 17.19 -12.39
C THR A 8 -31.52 17.88 -13.29
N THR A 9 -30.30 17.34 -13.39
CA THR A 9 -29.35 17.66 -14.48
C THR A 9 -28.49 16.45 -14.83
N SER A 10 -28.58 15.97 -16.08
CA SER A 10 -27.79 14.83 -16.57
C SER A 10 -26.32 15.19 -16.82
N PRO A 11 -25.36 14.33 -16.47
CA PRO A 11 -24.00 14.43 -17.02
C PRO A 11 -24.00 14.05 -18.51
N VAL A 12 -23.24 14.78 -19.32
CA VAL A 12 -23.07 14.51 -20.76
C VAL A 12 -21.67 13.97 -21.00
N SER A 13 -21.56 12.74 -21.51
CA SER A 13 -20.28 12.13 -21.87
C SER A 13 -19.74 12.74 -23.17
N GLU A 14 -18.75 13.64 -23.07
CA GLU A 14 -18.08 14.21 -24.24
C GLU A 14 -17.09 13.21 -24.87
N ILE A 15 -17.45 12.65 -26.02
CA ILE A 15 -16.56 11.79 -26.83
C ILE A 15 -15.81 12.68 -27.82
N ILE A 16 -14.52 12.95 -27.54
CA ILE A 16 -13.66 13.73 -28.43
C ILE A 16 -13.27 12.88 -29.65
N ALA A 17 -14.10 12.93 -30.70
CA ALA A 17 -13.80 12.37 -32.02
C ALA A 17 -13.05 13.41 -32.88
N VAL A 18 -11.80 13.11 -33.24
CA VAL A 18 -10.97 13.98 -34.08
C VAL A 18 -11.37 13.82 -35.56
N GLY A 19 -11.87 14.89 -36.17
CA GLY A 19 -12.31 14.93 -37.57
C GLY A 19 -11.98 16.27 -38.25
N THR A 20 -11.78 16.27 -39.56
CA THR A 20 -11.12 17.37 -40.30
C THR A 20 -12.05 18.43 -40.88
N LYS A 21 -11.50 19.66 -40.97
CA LYS A 21 -12.07 20.89 -41.53
C LYS A 21 -12.61 20.77 -42.98
N VAL A 22 -13.78 21.38 -43.24
CA VAL A 22 -14.20 21.94 -44.54
C VAL A 22 -14.91 23.28 -44.28
N GLU A 23 -14.80 24.24 -45.22
CA GLU A 23 -15.45 25.56 -45.16
C GLU A 23 -16.59 25.68 -46.21
N SER A 24 -17.67 26.40 -45.89
CA SER A 24 -18.50 27.09 -46.88
C SER A 24 -19.36 28.20 -46.22
N THR A 25 -19.78 29.19 -47.02
CA THR A 25 -20.32 30.49 -46.57
C THR A 25 -21.74 30.77 -47.07
N SER A 26 -22.60 31.43 -46.28
CA SER A 26 -23.59 32.42 -46.78
C SER A 26 -24.38 33.14 -45.65
N ILE A 27 -24.60 34.45 -45.82
CA ILE A 27 -25.64 35.28 -45.16
C ILE A 27 -26.86 35.41 -46.13
N PRO A 28 -28.10 35.83 -45.76
CA PRO A 28 -28.51 37.04 -44.98
C PRO A 28 -29.38 36.65 -43.74
N SER A 29 -30.34 37.39 -43.14
CA SER A 29 -31.06 38.67 -43.44
C SER A 29 -31.68 39.29 -42.17
N GLU A 30 -32.16 40.54 -42.26
CA GLU A 30 -32.96 41.25 -41.24
C GLU A 30 -34.48 41.23 -41.51
N GLY A 31 -35.30 41.55 -40.48
CA GLY A 31 -36.55 42.32 -40.68
C GLY A 31 -37.87 41.82 -40.04
N ALA A 32 -38.06 41.93 -38.71
CA ALA A 32 -39.38 41.89 -38.04
C ALA A 32 -39.33 42.57 -36.64
N PRO A 33 -40.45 43.11 -36.09
CA PRO A 33 -40.42 44.01 -34.93
C PRO A 33 -40.40 43.31 -33.55
N SER A 34 -39.95 44.06 -32.54
CA SER A 34 -39.81 43.60 -31.14
C SER A 34 -41.15 43.55 -30.38
N LEU A 35 -41.50 42.38 -29.86
CA LEU A 35 -42.42 42.23 -28.74
C LEU A 35 -41.67 42.46 -27.41
N VAL A 36 -42.22 43.28 -26.53
CA VAL A 36 -41.71 43.42 -25.15
C VAL A 36 -42.30 42.27 -24.32
N GLU A 37 -41.48 41.24 -24.10
CA GLU A 37 -41.80 40.12 -23.20
C GLU A 37 -41.79 40.61 -21.75
N VAL A 38 -42.97 40.89 -21.19
CA VAL A 38 -43.13 41.19 -19.75
C VAL A 38 -42.92 39.90 -18.97
N LYS A 39 -41.70 39.71 -18.45
CA LYS A 39 -41.36 38.56 -17.61
C LYS A 39 -41.95 38.74 -16.22
N PRO A 40 -42.61 37.72 -15.65
CA PRO A 40 -43.11 37.80 -14.29
C PRO A 40 -41.95 37.82 -13.29
N GLU A 41 -42.15 38.51 -12.18
CA GLU A 41 -41.18 38.58 -11.08
C GLU A 41 -41.52 37.53 -10.02
N LEU A 42 -40.49 36.97 -9.37
CA LEU A 42 -40.65 35.90 -8.37
C LEU A 42 -40.26 36.41 -7.00
N GLU A 43 -41.26 36.62 -6.15
CA GLU A 43 -41.10 37.01 -4.74
C GLU A 43 -41.00 35.74 -3.87
N VAL A 44 -40.04 35.74 -2.94
CA VAL A 44 -39.81 34.64 -2.00
C VAL A 44 -39.93 35.17 -0.58
N THR A 45 -40.88 34.65 0.19
CA THR A 45 -41.04 34.94 1.61
C THR A 45 -40.88 33.67 2.44
N THR A 46 -40.52 33.82 3.72
CA THR A 46 -40.49 32.68 4.65
C THR A 46 -41.21 32.99 5.95
N GLU A 47 -41.77 31.94 6.56
CA GLU A 47 -42.58 32.01 7.78
C GLU A 47 -42.18 30.87 8.73
N ALA A 48 -42.16 31.13 10.04
CA ALA A 48 -41.84 30.12 11.04
C ALA A 48 -42.98 29.10 11.20
N VAL A 49 -42.61 27.85 11.45
CA VAL A 49 -43.53 26.74 11.77
C VAL A 49 -43.24 26.30 13.21
N ALA A 50 -44.25 26.35 14.08
CA ALA A 50 -44.09 25.91 15.47
C ALA A 50 -43.75 24.41 15.57
N TYR A 51 -43.09 24.01 16.65
CA TYR A 51 -42.89 22.61 17.01
C TYR A 51 -43.94 22.15 18.02
N ASP A 52 -44.21 20.85 18.00
CA ASP A 52 -44.98 20.17 19.05
C ASP A 52 -44.05 19.79 20.23
N THR A 53 -44.59 19.74 21.45
CA THR A 53 -43.91 19.18 22.63
C THR A 53 -44.55 17.83 22.98
N LEU A 54 -43.72 16.81 23.18
CA LEU A 54 -44.10 15.42 23.37
C LEU A 54 -43.53 14.93 24.72
N HIS A 55 -44.42 14.48 25.60
CA HIS A 55 -44.04 13.95 26.91
C HIS A 55 -43.85 12.44 26.82
N GLN A 56 -42.72 11.95 27.32
CA GLN A 56 -42.35 10.53 27.34
C GLN A 56 -42.23 10.07 28.80
N GLU A 57 -42.99 9.05 29.19
CA GLU A 57 -42.91 8.53 30.56
C GLU A 57 -41.57 7.82 30.80
N ASP A 58 -40.91 8.14 31.91
CA ASP A 58 -39.59 7.67 32.32
C ASP A 58 -39.74 6.94 33.68
N PRO A 59 -39.38 5.65 33.78
CA PRO A 59 -39.54 4.85 35.00
C PRO A 59 -38.42 5.08 36.03
N ASP A 60 -37.35 5.79 35.69
CA ASP A 60 -36.22 6.04 36.58
C ASP A 60 -36.27 7.39 37.28
N LEU A 61 -36.92 8.39 36.66
CA LEU A 61 -37.22 9.70 37.25
C LEU A 61 -38.40 9.65 38.23
N LEU A 62 -38.32 10.44 39.31
CA LEU A 62 -39.35 10.50 40.35
C LEU A 62 -40.65 11.14 39.85
N LYS A 63 -41.79 10.70 40.40
CA LYS A 63 -43.11 11.15 39.94
C LYS A 63 -43.34 12.65 40.20
N GLY A 64 -43.18 13.44 39.14
CA GLY A 64 -43.25 14.91 39.17
C GLY A 64 -41.96 15.60 38.71
N GLU A 65 -40.85 14.87 38.58
CA GLU A 65 -39.65 15.36 37.90
C GLU A 65 -39.83 15.34 36.38
N ILE A 66 -39.17 16.28 35.70
CA ILE A 66 -39.09 16.33 34.24
C ILE A 66 -37.65 16.55 33.77
N ARG A 67 -37.27 15.91 32.66
CA ARG A 67 -35.94 16.01 32.05
C ARG A 67 -36.08 16.26 30.55
N LEU A 68 -35.58 17.39 30.08
CA LEU A 68 -35.53 17.68 28.64
C LEU A 68 -34.55 16.70 27.96
N ILE A 69 -35.07 15.85 27.08
CA ILE A 69 -34.28 14.87 26.29
C ILE A 69 -33.88 15.48 24.95
N GLN A 70 -34.76 16.28 24.34
CA GLN A 70 -34.54 16.95 23.07
C GLN A 70 -35.23 18.32 23.11
N THR A 71 -34.49 19.41 22.90
CA THR A 71 -35.08 20.76 22.80
C THR A 71 -35.93 20.89 21.54
N GLY A 72 -37.03 21.63 21.63
CA GLY A 72 -37.80 22.00 20.44
C GLY A 72 -37.03 22.98 19.55
N VAL A 73 -37.21 22.87 18.23
CA VAL A 73 -36.66 23.83 17.25
C VAL A 73 -37.76 24.18 16.25
N VAL A 74 -38.03 25.47 16.10
CA VAL A 74 -39.03 25.94 15.12
C VAL A 74 -38.58 25.63 13.70
N GLY A 75 -39.51 25.15 12.90
CA GLY A 75 -39.34 24.96 11.47
C GLY A 75 -39.54 26.27 10.70
N GLU A 76 -39.42 26.18 9.39
CA GLU A 76 -39.57 27.29 8.45
C GLU A 76 -40.28 26.78 7.19
N ARG A 77 -41.18 27.59 6.63
CA ARG A 77 -41.78 27.37 5.32
C ARG A 77 -41.47 28.51 4.38
N THR A 78 -41.16 28.18 3.14
CA THR A 78 -40.88 29.13 2.06
C THR A 78 -42.07 29.18 1.10
N ILE A 79 -42.52 30.39 0.80
CA ILE A 79 -43.63 30.68 -0.10
C ILE A 79 -43.06 31.41 -1.33
N LEU A 80 -43.25 30.82 -2.51
CA LEU A 80 -42.86 31.40 -3.80
C LEU A 80 -44.11 32.01 -4.44
N THR A 81 -44.10 33.32 -4.69
CA THR A 81 -45.20 34.05 -5.32
C THR A 81 -44.72 34.65 -6.64
N GLU A 82 -45.42 34.31 -7.73
CA GLU A 82 -45.27 35.01 -9.00
C GLU A 82 -46.09 36.28 -9.00
N VAL A 83 -45.44 37.41 -9.30
CA VAL A 83 -46.05 38.72 -9.41
C VAL A 83 -46.04 39.13 -10.88
N THR A 84 -47.22 39.31 -11.45
CA THR A 84 -47.40 39.77 -12.83
C THR A 84 -48.16 41.10 -12.84
N THR A 85 -47.54 42.14 -13.37
CA THR A 85 -48.14 43.48 -13.43
C THR A 85 -48.76 43.73 -14.80
N VAL A 86 -50.08 43.94 -14.83
CA VAL A 86 -50.85 44.25 -16.04
C VAL A 86 -51.64 45.53 -15.79
N ASP A 87 -51.58 46.49 -16.72
CA ASP A 87 -52.26 47.79 -16.65
C ASP A 87 -52.08 48.54 -15.32
N GLY A 88 -50.90 48.43 -14.71
CA GLY A 88 -50.56 49.08 -13.44
C GLY A 88 -51.14 48.42 -12.19
N LYS A 89 -51.69 47.19 -12.28
CA LYS A 89 -52.08 46.37 -11.13
C LYS A 89 -51.26 45.09 -11.06
N GLU A 90 -50.78 44.76 -9.86
CA GLU A 90 -50.18 43.46 -9.56
C GLU A 90 -51.26 42.38 -9.46
N VAL A 91 -51.02 41.25 -10.12
CA VAL A 91 -51.67 39.97 -9.87
C VAL A 91 -50.65 39.03 -9.25
N ARG A 92 -50.96 38.49 -8.06
CA ARG A 92 -50.05 37.66 -7.25
C ARG A 92 -50.55 36.22 -7.22
N GLN A 93 -49.73 35.26 -7.65
CA GLN A 93 -50.05 33.84 -7.65
C GLN A 93 -48.98 33.02 -6.91
N VAL A 94 -49.33 32.40 -5.79
CA VAL A 94 -48.45 31.45 -5.09
C VAL A 94 -48.22 30.23 -5.97
N LYS A 95 -46.95 29.95 -6.30
CA LYS A 95 -46.50 28.79 -7.10
C LYS A 95 -46.06 27.62 -6.23
N SER A 96 -45.52 27.89 -5.04
CA SER A 96 -45.27 26.87 -4.03
C SER A 96 -45.37 27.44 -2.60
N ASN A 97 -45.70 26.57 -1.66
CA ASN A 97 -45.66 26.82 -0.23
C ASN A 97 -45.15 25.54 0.42
N THR A 98 -43.87 25.53 0.80
CA THR A 98 -43.14 24.32 1.16
C THR A 98 -42.49 24.49 2.52
N VAL A 99 -42.71 23.56 3.45
CA VAL A 99 -41.93 23.49 4.70
C VAL A 99 -40.50 23.10 4.34
N THR A 100 -39.61 24.09 4.36
CA THR A 100 -38.20 23.98 3.95
C THR A 100 -37.27 23.61 5.10
N LEU A 101 -37.70 23.88 6.34
CA LEU A 101 -37.14 23.29 7.55
C LEU A 101 -38.29 22.70 8.36
N ALA A 102 -38.31 21.38 8.55
CA ALA A 102 -39.31 20.74 9.40
C ALA A 102 -39.05 21.10 10.88
N PRO A 103 -40.08 21.44 11.68
CA PRO A 103 -39.91 21.66 13.11
C PRO A 103 -39.40 20.40 13.80
N VAL A 104 -38.51 20.57 14.77
CA VAL A 104 -38.03 19.48 15.64
C VAL A 104 -38.88 19.49 16.90
N THR A 105 -39.62 18.40 17.10
CA THR A 105 -40.44 18.14 18.29
C THR A 105 -39.60 18.21 19.56
N GLU A 106 -40.08 18.91 20.57
CA GLU A 106 -39.49 18.91 21.91
C GLU A 106 -39.85 17.61 22.64
N ILE A 107 -38.88 16.94 23.26
CA ILE A 107 -39.12 15.70 24.02
C ILE A 107 -38.74 15.93 25.47
N ILE A 108 -39.74 15.82 26.35
CA ILE A 108 -39.60 15.94 27.79
C ILE A 108 -39.89 14.56 28.41
N ALA A 109 -38.88 13.97 29.03
CA ALA A 109 -39.08 12.80 29.89
C ALA A 109 -39.80 13.23 31.17
N VAL A 110 -40.85 12.52 31.56
CA VAL A 110 -41.67 12.77 32.75
C VAL A 110 -41.55 11.58 33.68
N GLY A 111 -41.19 11.81 34.95
CA GLY A 111 -40.99 10.73 35.90
C GLY A 111 -42.29 10.06 36.33
N THR A 112 -42.28 8.73 36.42
CA THR A 112 -43.42 7.92 36.89
C THR A 112 -43.18 7.24 38.24
N LYS A 113 -41.94 7.22 38.73
CA LYS A 113 -41.48 6.48 39.92
C LYS A 113 -42.01 7.10 41.21
N VAL A 114 -43.01 6.47 41.82
CA VAL A 114 -43.67 7.01 43.02
C VAL A 114 -42.90 6.64 44.29
N GLU A 115 -42.40 7.64 45.02
CA GLU A 115 -41.89 7.41 46.38
C GLU A 115 -43.03 7.21 47.37
N SER A 116 -43.11 6.02 47.98
CA SER A 116 -44.04 5.72 49.06
C SER A 116 -43.45 6.13 50.41
N THR A 117 -43.82 7.31 50.91
CA THR A 117 -43.36 7.81 52.21
C THR A 117 -44.08 7.15 53.38
N SER A 118 -43.34 6.38 54.19
CA SER A 118 -43.68 6.12 55.59
C SER A 118 -42.40 5.93 56.41
N ILE A 119 -42.40 6.43 57.64
CA ILE A 119 -41.25 6.54 58.56
C ILE A 119 -41.78 6.53 60.00
N PRO A 120 -40.97 6.24 61.04
CA PRO A 120 -39.61 5.69 61.04
C PRO A 120 -39.43 4.48 61.99
N SER A 121 -38.27 3.81 61.91
CA SER A 121 -37.60 3.24 63.09
C SER A 121 -36.08 3.23 62.86
N GLU A 122 -35.30 3.40 63.93
CA GLU A 122 -33.84 3.52 63.87
C GLU A 122 -33.15 2.16 63.77
N GLY A 123 -31.87 2.13 63.37
CA GLY A 123 -31.00 0.95 63.61
C GLY A 123 -30.31 0.31 62.39
N ALA A 124 -29.98 1.06 61.34
CA ALA A 124 -28.96 0.58 60.40
C ALA A 124 -27.62 0.41 61.14
N PRO A 125 -26.92 -0.71 60.91
CA PRO A 125 -25.85 -0.70 59.92
C PRO A 125 -26.30 -1.38 58.62
N SER A 126 -26.16 -0.68 57.50
CA SER A 126 -26.54 -1.22 56.19
C SER A 126 -25.51 -2.24 55.73
N LEU A 127 -25.90 -3.51 55.67
CA LEU A 127 -25.16 -4.51 54.90
C LEU A 127 -25.25 -4.14 53.42
N VAL A 128 -24.10 -3.90 52.79
CA VAL A 128 -24.01 -3.77 51.34
C VAL A 128 -24.04 -5.18 50.76
N GLU A 129 -25.11 -5.53 50.04
CA GLU A 129 -25.14 -6.74 49.22
C GLU A 129 -24.33 -6.49 47.94
N GLU A 130 -23.02 -6.72 48.04
CA GLU A 130 -22.13 -6.71 46.88
C GLU A 130 -22.51 -7.84 45.94
N LYS A 131 -23.01 -7.51 44.74
CA LYS A 131 -23.04 -8.46 43.64
C LYS A 131 -21.60 -8.68 43.15
N PRO A 132 -21.15 -9.94 43.01
CA PRO A 132 -19.80 -10.22 42.54
C PRO A 132 -19.58 -9.71 41.11
N GLU A 133 -18.38 -9.18 40.86
CA GLU A 133 -17.91 -8.84 39.52
C GLU A 133 -17.09 -10.01 38.95
N LEU A 134 -17.21 -10.28 37.65
CA LEU A 134 -16.52 -11.39 36.99
C LEU A 134 -15.33 -10.89 36.17
N GLU A 135 -14.14 -10.99 36.76
CA GLU A 135 -12.86 -10.70 36.12
C GLU A 135 -12.49 -11.87 35.18
N VAL A 136 -12.32 -11.58 33.88
CA VAL A 136 -12.00 -12.59 32.85
C VAL A 136 -10.57 -12.41 32.37
N THR A 137 -9.67 -13.27 32.85
CA THR A 137 -8.25 -13.31 32.42
C THR A 137 -8.07 -14.35 31.31
N ARG A 138 -7.20 -14.05 30.34
CA ARG A 138 -6.79 -14.98 29.27
C ARG A 138 -5.29 -15.19 29.36
N GLU A 139 -4.85 -16.45 29.33
CA GLU A 139 -3.43 -16.81 29.41
C GLU A 139 -3.06 -17.78 28.28
N SER A 140 -1.82 -17.67 27.79
CA SER A 140 -1.27 -18.58 26.80
C SER A 140 -1.06 -19.97 27.40
N VAL A 141 -1.43 -21.02 26.65
CA VAL A 141 -1.07 -22.41 26.96
C VAL A 141 0.00 -22.82 25.95
N PRO A 142 1.28 -22.97 26.35
CA PRO A 142 2.36 -23.30 25.43
C PRO A 142 2.08 -24.57 24.63
N TYR A 143 2.41 -24.57 23.35
CA TYR A 143 2.39 -25.80 22.54
C TYR A 143 3.58 -26.72 22.87
N GLU A 144 3.41 -28.02 22.59
CA GLU A 144 4.50 -29.00 22.63
C GLU A 144 5.12 -29.19 21.23
N THR A 145 6.45 -29.35 21.16
CA THR A 145 7.14 -29.69 19.90
C THR A 145 7.30 -31.21 19.76
N ILE A 146 6.51 -31.80 18.86
CA ILE A 146 6.57 -33.21 18.48
C ILE A 146 7.65 -33.41 17.41
N ARG A 147 8.74 -34.07 17.80
CA ARG A 147 9.76 -34.57 16.87
C ARG A 147 9.31 -35.90 16.27
N LYS A 148 9.29 -35.99 14.93
CA LYS A 148 9.10 -37.24 14.19
C LYS A 148 10.31 -37.52 13.30
N GLU A 149 10.75 -38.77 13.28
CA GLU A 149 11.87 -39.19 12.43
C GLU A 149 11.44 -39.33 10.96
N ASP A 150 12.20 -38.71 10.06
CA ASP A 150 12.01 -38.78 8.61
C ASP A 150 13.24 -39.43 7.95
N PRO A 151 13.15 -40.71 7.53
CA PRO A 151 14.27 -41.42 6.91
C PRO A 151 14.58 -40.97 5.47
N THR A 152 13.96 -39.88 4.98
CA THR A 152 14.30 -39.25 3.69
C THR A 152 15.17 -38.00 3.83
N LEU A 153 15.25 -37.41 5.03
CA LEU A 153 16.08 -36.24 5.39
C LEU A 153 17.37 -36.66 6.11
N SER A 154 18.47 -35.95 5.86
CA SER A 154 19.78 -36.18 6.51
C SER A 154 19.77 -35.83 8.00
N ASP A 155 20.66 -36.43 8.82
CA ASP A 155 20.58 -36.33 10.29
C ASP A 155 20.95 -34.96 10.89
N ASP A 156 21.47 -34.04 10.08
CA ASP A 156 21.62 -32.62 10.38
C ASP A 156 20.39 -31.77 9.99
N GLN A 157 19.47 -32.30 9.18
CA GLN A 157 18.34 -31.57 8.63
C GLN A 157 17.08 -31.68 9.50
N VAL A 158 16.53 -30.51 9.82
CA VAL A 158 15.20 -30.37 10.43
C VAL A 158 14.25 -29.67 9.46
N ARG A 159 13.05 -30.24 9.27
CA ARG A 159 11.99 -29.68 8.43
C ARG A 159 10.73 -29.46 9.26
N LEU A 160 10.37 -28.21 9.47
CA LEU A 160 9.08 -27.84 10.03
C LEU A 160 7.95 -28.25 9.06
N VAL A 161 6.98 -29.02 9.55
CA VAL A 161 5.80 -29.47 8.79
C VAL A 161 4.52 -28.84 9.31
N GLN A 162 4.46 -28.56 10.62
CA GLN A 162 3.36 -27.82 11.25
C GLN A 162 3.97 -26.86 12.27
N ALA A 163 3.76 -25.56 12.10
CA ALA A 163 4.16 -24.58 13.12
C ALA A 163 3.29 -24.76 14.38
N GLY A 164 3.90 -24.65 15.55
CA GLY A 164 3.16 -24.66 16.82
C GLY A 164 2.34 -23.39 16.98
N VAL A 165 1.16 -23.52 17.57
CA VAL A 165 0.29 -22.38 17.91
C VAL A 165 -0.17 -22.57 19.35
N ASP A 166 0.16 -21.61 20.21
CA ASP A 166 -0.25 -21.63 21.61
C ASP A 166 -1.77 -21.73 21.74
N GLY A 167 -2.18 -22.54 22.71
CA GLY A 167 -3.54 -22.57 23.19
C GLY A 167 -3.86 -21.32 24.01
N GLU A 168 -5.11 -21.19 24.40
CA GLU A 168 -5.62 -20.09 25.21
C GLU A 168 -6.47 -20.69 26.32
N ARG A 169 -6.17 -20.35 27.57
CA ARG A 169 -7.03 -20.66 28.72
C ARG A 169 -7.73 -19.41 29.19
N THR A 170 -9.05 -19.53 29.38
CA THR A 170 -9.89 -18.49 29.97
C THR A 170 -10.10 -18.81 31.43
N ILE A 171 -9.77 -17.84 32.28
CA ILE A 171 -9.84 -17.90 33.73
C ILE A 171 -10.92 -16.89 34.16
N LEU A 172 -12.04 -17.37 34.68
CA LEU A 172 -13.06 -16.53 35.30
C LEU A 172 -12.85 -16.47 36.81
N THR A 173 -12.63 -15.26 37.32
CA THR A 173 -12.48 -14.98 38.75
C THR A 173 -13.62 -14.10 39.24
N GLU A 174 -14.36 -14.59 40.21
CA GLU A 174 -15.39 -13.86 40.95
C GLU A 174 -14.69 -12.98 41.99
N VAL A 175 -14.81 -11.67 41.82
CA VAL A 175 -14.27 -10.67 42.73
C VAL A 175 -15.42 -10.11 43.57
N THR A 176 -15.29 -10.27 44.88
CA THR A 176 -16.07 -9.52 45.89
C THR A 176 -15.11 -8.66 46.69
N THR A 177 -15.58 -7.58 47.28
CA THR A 177 -14.73 -6.56 47.94
C THR A 177 -15.13 -6.24 49.39
N PRO A 178 -15.67 -7.19 50.20
CA PRO A 178 -16.58 -6.81 51.28
C PRO A 178 -15.88 -6.00 52.37
N ASN A 179 -16.37 -4.79 52.62
CA ASN A 179 -15.76 -3.78 53.49
C ASN A 179 -14.40 -3.24 53.00
N GLY A 180 -14.22 -3.12 51.68
CA GLY A 180 -13.04 -2.51 51.06
C GLY A 180 -11.80 -3.41 51.04
N LYS A 181 -11.99 -4.73 51.04
CA LYS A 181 -10.90 -5.71 50.99
C LYS A 181 -11.23 -6.81 49.99
N GLU A 182 -10.48 -6.86 48.89
CA GLU A 182 -10.70 -7.84 47.81
C GLU A 182 -10.63 -9.29 48.30
N SER A 183 -11.60 -10.07 47.85
CA SER A 183 -11.71 -11.52 47.99
C SER A 183 -11.95 -12.10 46.60
N ARG A 184 -10.93 -12.77 46.05
CA ARG A 184 -10.95 -13.34 44.69
C ARG A 184 -11.20 -14.85 44.75
N LYS A 185 -12.21 -15.32 44.03
CA LYS A 185 -12.66 -16.73 43.97
C LYS A 185 -12.66 -17.22 42.53
N LEU A 186 -11.84 -18.22 42.23
CA LEU A 186 -11.80 -18.83 40.90
C LEU A 186 -13.12 -19.57 40.62
N VAL A 187 -13.78 -19.25 39.50
CA VAL A 187 -15.04 -19.86 39.04
C VAL A 187 -14.79 -20.97 38.03
N SER A 188 -13.99 -20.67 37.00
CA SER A 188 -13.57 -21.65 36.00
C SER A 188 -12.18 -21.31 35.46
N ASN A 189 -11.48 -22.35 34.97
CA ASN A 189 -10.19 -22.25 34.31
C ASN A 189 -10.19 -23.30 33.19
N GLU A 190 -10.59 -22.88 31.99
CA GLU A 190 -10.88 -23.77 30.87
C GLU A 190 -9.96 -23.44 29.69
N ILE A 191 -9.42 -24.47 29.04
CA ILE A 191 -8.64 -24.32 27.80
C ILE A 191 -9.64 -24.12 26.65
N THR A 192 -9.98 -22.86 26.39
CA THR A 192 -10.98 -22.44 25.39
C THR A 192 -10.43 -22.49 23.96
N ARG A 193 -9.11 -22.48 23.78
CA ARG A 193 -8.44 -22.95 22.55
C ARG A 193 -7.34 -23.95 22.93
N ALA A 194 -7.44 -25.19 22.47
CA ALA A 194 -6.37 -26.17 22.67
C ALA A 194 -5.08 -25.76 21.93
N PRO A 195 -3.88 -25.99 22.50
CA PRO A 195 -2.63 -25.76 21.80
C PRO A 195 -2.50 -26.71 20.59
N VAL A 196 -1.98 -26.18 19.49
CA VAL A 196 -1.64 -26.96 18.30
C VAL A 196 -0.14 -27.27 18.35
N PRO A 197 0.27 -28.55 18.45
CA PRO A 197 1.67 -28.89 18.61
C PRO A 197 2.49 -28.55 17.37
N GLU A 198 3.73 -28.14 17.58
CA GLU A 198 4.71 -27.98 16.51
C GLU A 198 5.17 -29.37 16.04
N ILE A 199 5.12 -29.65 14.74
CA ILE A 199 5.62 -30.91 14.18
C ILE A 199 6.86 -30.60 13.34
N ILE A 200 8.03 -30.97 13.88
CA ILE A 200 9.30 -30.96 13.17
C ILE A 200 9.67 -32.40 12.78
N LEU A 201 9.94 -32.59 11.49
CA LEU A 201 10.60 -33.77 10.99
C LEU A 201 12.11 -33.63 11.21
N VAL A 202 12.69 -34.56 11.95
CA VAL A 202 14.14 -34.68 12.15
C VAL A 202 14.64 -35.80 11.24
N GLY A 203 15.69 -35.55 10.47
CA GLY A 203 16.20 -36.55 9.54
C GLY A 203 16.84 -37.75 10.24
N THR A 204 16.61 -38.94 9.69
CA THR A 204 17.30 -40.18 10.12
C THR A 204 17.96 -40.94 8.97
N LYS A 205 18.03 -40.33 7.79
CA LYS A 205 18.78 -40.82 6.63
C LYS A 205 20.28 -40.65 6.88
N LYS A 206 20.87 -41.60 7.61
CA LYS A 206 22.32 -41.65 7.80
C LYS A 206 23.02 -41.84 6.45
N GLU A 207 23.72 -40.81 5.99
CA GLU A 207 24.66 -40.96 4.88
C GLU A 207 25.76 -41.96 5.27
N PRO A 208 26.26 -42.78 4.32
CA PRO A 208 27.27 -43.78 4.61
C PRO A 208 28.60 -43.10 4.94
N LEU A 209 28.86 -42.89 6.24
CA LEU A 209 30.02 -42.19 6.84
C LEU A 209 31.14 -41.89 5.85
N PRO A 210 31.37 -40.62 5.47
CA PRO A 210 32.39 -40.28 4.48
C PRO A 210 33.74 -40.79 4.95
N VAL A 211 34.46 -41.46 4.05
CA VAL A 211 35.87 -41.74 4.26
C VAL A 211 36.60 -40.41 4.50
N PRO A 212 37.48 -40.28 5.53
CA PRO A 212 38.05 -39.00 5.89
C PRO A 212 38.69 -38.30 4.69
N GLN A 213 38.46 -36.99 4.57
CA GLN A 213 39.14 -36.20 3.54
C GLN A 213 40.66 -36.40 3.66
N PRO A 214 41.39 -36.50 2.53
CA PRO A 214 42.75 -36.97 2.53
C PRO A 214 43.64 -36.10 3.41
N LYS A 215 44.10 -36.68 4.52
CA LYS A 215 44.94 -35.97 5.48
C LYS A 215 46.32 -35.80 4.85
N ILE A 216 46.73 -34.56 4.66
CA ILE A 216 48.07 -34.20 4.20
C ILE A 216 48.91 -33.96 5.45
N GLU A 217 49.80 -34.89 5.76
CA GLU A 217 50.81 -34.72 6.82
C GLU A 217 52.21 -34.66 6.21
N THR A 218 52.88 -33.53 6.40
CA THR A 218 54.31 -33.37 6.11
C THR A 218 55.12 -33.98 7.25
N GLN A 219 55.49 -35.26 7.09
CA GLN A 219 56.35 -35.93 8.05
C GLN A 219 57.82 -35.73 7.69
N THR A 220 58.57 -35.15 8.62
CA THR A 220 60.03 -35.05 8.55
C THR A 220 60.64 -36.43 8.80
N ILE A 221 61.14 -37.08 7.75
CA ILE A 221 61.84 -38.36 7.86
C ILE A 221 63.29 -38.07 8.30
N PRO A 222 63.72 -38.49 9.50
CA PRO A 222 65.10 -38.30 9.93
C PRO A 222 66.05 -39.11 9.05
N TYR A 223 67.19 -38.51 8.70
CA TYR A 223 68.26 -39.21 8.01
C TYR A 223 68.91 -40.29 8.90
N LYS A 224 69.65 -41.22 8.28
CA LYS A 224 70.51 -42.17 8.99
C LYS A 224 71.98 -41.83 8.78
N ILE A 225 72.84 -42.22 9.72
CA ILE A 225 74.30 -42.04 9.61
C ILE A 225 74.92 -43.32 9.04
N ILE A 226 75.83 -43.19 8.07
CA ILE A 226 76.57 -44.27 7.43
C ILE A 226 78.07 -43.99 7.58
N TYR A 227 78.86 -44.96 8.02
CA TYR A 227 80.30 -44.80 8.20
C TYR A 227 81.10 -45.34 7.00
N GLN A 228 82.08 -44.56 6.53
CA GLN A 228 83.04 -44.95 5.48
C GLN A 228 84.47 -44.76 6.00
N ALA A 229 85.41 -45.64 5.64
CA ALA A 229 86.83 -45.44 5.94
C ALA A 229 87.42 -44.27 5.12
N ASP A 230 88.36 -43.52 5.71
CA ASP A 230 89.12 -42.44 5.07
C ASP A 230 90.57 -42.45 5.56
N ASP A 231 91.50 -42.80 4.67
CA ASP A 231 92.93 -42.88 4.92
C ASP A 231 93.66 -41.53 4.92
N SER A 232 92.95 -40.42 4.67
CA SER A 232 93.46 -39.06 4.85
C SER A 232 93.27 -38.51 6.27
N GLN A 233 92.44 -39.15 7.10
CA GLN A 233 92.04 -38.66 8.42
C GLN A 233 92.58 -39.51 9.59
N GLU A 234 93.02 -38.84 10.67
CA GLU A 234 93.62 -39.47 11.87
C GLU A 234 92.72 -40.55 12.48
N VAL A 235 93.34 -41.60 13.04
CA VAL A 235 92.61 -42.74 13.62
C VAL A 235 91.60 -42.30 14.67
N GLY A 236 90.33 -42.69 14.46
CA GLY A 236 89.22 -42.36 15.35
C GLY A 236 88.63 -40.96 15.18
N SER A 237 89.22 -40.09 14.36
CA SER A 237 88.55 -38.87 13.92
C SER A 237 87.35 -39.19 13.02
N ARG A 238 86.31 -38.36 13.07
CA ARG A 238 85.07 -38.53 12.31
C ARG A 238 84.67 -37.21 11.68
N LYS A 239 84.44 -37.19 10.36
CA LYS A 239 84.06 -35.99 9.60
C LYS A 239 82.96 -36.31 8.61
N THR A 240 81.88 -35.55 8.69
CA THR A 240 80.76 -35.66 7.76
C THR A 240 81.18 -35.17 6.36
N LYS A 241 81.07 -36.07 5.37
CA LYS A 241 81.30 -35.83 3.93
C LYS A 241 80.06 -35.29 3.24
N THR A 242 78.89 -35.67 3.74
CA THR A 242 77.58 -35.24 3.24
C THR A 242 76.68 -35.12 4.45
N HIS A 243 76.32 -33.89 4.83
CA HIS A 243 75.40 -33.68 5.95
C HIS A 243 74.03 -34.27 5.62
N GLY A 244 73.45 -34.91 6.64
CA GLY A 244 72.13 -35.48 6.51
C GLY A 244 71.08 -34.39 6.35
N VAL A 245 70.23 -34.55 5.34
CA VAL A 245 69.04 -33.70 5.15
C VAL A 245 67.84 -34.56 5.43
N ASN A 246 67.10 -34.22 6.49
CA ASN A 246 65.83 -34.87 6.80
C ASN A 246 64.88 -34.67 5.62
N GLY A 247 64.43 -35.77 5.01
CA GLY A 247 63.49 -35.68 3.89
C GLY A 247 62.13 -35.21 4.38
N GLN A 248 61.43 -34.43 3.55
CA GLN A 248 60.03 -34.12 3.79
C GLN A 248 59.19 -34.94 2.82
N VAL A 249 58.42 -35.87 3.40
CA VAL A 249 57.44 -36.67 2.67
C VAL A 249 56.06 -36.19 3.07
N GLU A 250 55.34 -35.66 2.09
CA GLU A 250 53.92 -35.36 2.15
C GLU A 250 53.16 -36.67 1.99
N THR A 251 52.75 -37.24 3.12
CA THR A 251 51.95 -38.46 3.11
C THR A 251 50.50 -38.06 2.90
N THR A 252 49.97 -38.35 1.70
CA THR A 252 48.54 -38.19 1.41
C THR A 252 47.84 -39.50 1.73
N THR A 253 47.28 -39.62 2.94
CA THR A 253 46.50 -40.79 3.32
C THR A 253 45.10 -40.73 2.71
N ARG A 254 44.73 -41.76 1.93
CA ARG A 254 43.40 -41.94 1.34
C ARG A 254 42.75 -43.20 1.88
N TYR A 255 41.52 -43.08 2.38
CA TYR A 255 40.79 -44.20 2.96
C TYR A 255 39.79 -44.76 1.94
N THR A 256 39.74 -46.08 1.81
CA THR A 256 38.81 -46.79 0.90
C THR A 256 38.16 -47.95 1.64
N ARG A 257 36.81 -48.02 1.63
CA ARG A 257 36.05 -49.05 2.34
C ARG A 257 35.94 -50.32 1.49
N ASP A 258 36.32 -51.46 2.04
CA ASP A 258 36.13 -52.79 1.43
C ASP A 258 34.62 -53.10 1.36
N GLN A 259 34.13 -53.47 0.17
CA GLN A 259 32.72 -53.72 -0.10
C GLN A 259 32.24 -55.13 0.31
N THR A 260 33.17 -55.99 0.74
CA THR A 260 32.93 -57.39 1.15
C THR A 260 33.01 -57.55 2.67
N SER A 261 33.96 -56.86 3.32
CA SER A 261 34.19 -56.94 4.78
C SER A 261 33.66 -55.74 5.56
N GLY A 262 33.37 -54.61 4.88
CA GLY A 262 32.97 -53.35 5.51
C GLY A 262 34.09 -52.59 6.22
N GLN A 263 35.30 -53.16 6.31
CA GLN A 263 36.44 -52.55 6.98
C GLN A 263 36.98 -51.37 6.13
N ILE A 264 37.47 -50.31 6.80
CA ILE A 264 38.13 -49.20 6.11
C ILE A 264 39.59 -49.59 5.90
N ILE A 265 40.01 -49.73 4.65
CA ILE A 265 41.40 -49.95 4.26
C ILE A 265 42.04 -48.57 4.07
N GLU A 266 43.12 -48.33 4.80
CA GLU A 266 43.95 -47.14 4.64
C GLU A 266 44.96 -47.36 3.49
N SER A 267 45.05 -46.39 2.57
CA SER A 267 46.03 -46.40 1.48
C SER A 267 46.77 -45.05 1.45
N SER A 268 48.02 -45.05 1.88
CA SER A 268 48.86 -43.86 1.89
C SER A 268 49.72 -43.79 0.62
N THR A 269 49.54 -42.71 -0.15
CA THR A 269 50.46 -42.36 -1.24
C THR A 269 51.35 -41.22 -0.78
N SER A 270 52.60 -41.54 -0.48
CA SER A 270 53.64 -40.60 -0.09
C SER A 270 54.26 -39.90 -1.30
N LYS A 271 54.34 -38.57 -1.24
CA LYS A 271 55.05 -37.75 -2.21
C LYS A 271 56.23 -37.08 -1.53
N THR A 272 57.44 -37.40 -1.98
CA THR A 272 58.66 -36.73 -1.53
C THR A 272 58.67 -35.29 -2.05
N LEU A 273 58.67 -34.28 -1.17
CA LEU A 273 58.95 -32.88 -1.53
C LEU A 273 60.45 -32.59 -1.48
N VAL A 274 61.14 -33.20 -0.49
CA VAL A 274 62.58 -33.12 -0.33
C VAL A 274 63.09 -34.54 -0.11
N GLU A 275 63.90 -35.05 -1.03
CA GLU A 275 64.56 -36.35 -0.89
C GLU A 275 65.42 -36.35 0.37
N LYS A 276 65.28 -37.40 1.21
CA LYS A 276 66.18 -37.53 2.36
C LYS A 276 67.60 -37.82 1.87
N VAL A 277 68.57 -37.12 2.43
CA VAL A 277 69.99 -37.41 2.21
C VAL A 277 70.52 -38.02 3.50
N ASP A 278 71.03 -39.25 3.42
CA ASP A 278 71.66 -39.91 4.57
C ASP A 278 73.03 -39.28 4.87
N GLU A 279 73.36 -39.13 6.15
CA GLU A 279 74.61 -38.51 6.59
C GLU A 279 75.77 -39.49 6.43
N VAL A 280 76.68 -39.20 5.50
CA VAL A 280 77.89 -40.02 5.30
C VAL A 280 79.02 -39.43 6.15
N VAL A 281 79.46 -40.18 7.16
CA VAL A 281 80.56 -39.82 8.05
C VAL A 281 81.80 -40.64 7.68
N LEU A 282 82.84 -39.93 7.24
CA LEU A 282 84.16 -40.52 7.06
C LEU A 282 84.81 -40.71 8.43
N VAL A 283 85.35 -41.91 8.66
CA VAL A 283 86.05 -42.31 9.88
C VAL A 283 87.51 -42.54 9.52
N GLY A 284 88.40 -41.84 10.23
CA GLY A 284 89.82 -41.83 9.93
C GLY A 284 90.51 -43.17 10.17
N THR A 285 91.28 -43.59 9.17
CA THR A 285 92.15 -44.80 9.15
C THR A 285 93.58 -44.47 8.70
N LYS A 286 93.97 -43.19 8.73
CA LYS A 286 95.27 -42.69 8.24
C LYS A 286 96.47 -43.39 8.88
N PRO A 287 97.55 -43.67 8.11
CA PRO A 287 98.75 -44.29 8.66
C PRO A 287 99.58 -43.36 9.59
N SER A 288 100.01 -43.88 10.76
CA SER A 288 100.77 -43.16 11.81
C SER A 288 102.30 -43.32 11.64
N VAL A 289 103.14 -42.26 11.79
CA VAL A 289 104.56 -42.24 11.36
C VAL A 289 105.57 -41.43 12.26
N GLU A 290 106.53 -42.06 13.00
CA GLU A 290 107.32 -41.53 14.22
C GLU A 290 108.85 -41.09 14.13
N THR A 291 109.36 -40.01 14.83
CA THR A 291 110.39 -38.94 14.47
C THR A 291 111.80 -38.67 15.22
N LYS A 292 113.01 -38.44 14.57
CA LYS A 292 114.25 -37.54 14.89
C LYS A 292 115.50 -37.55 13.85
N VAL A 293 116.31 -36.61 13.25
CA VAL A 293 117.07 -35.27 13.45
C VAL A 293 117.35 -34.40 12.11
N ILE A 294 117.65 -33.06 12.08
CA ILE A 294 117.36 -32.12 10.90
C ILE A 294 118.21 -30.81 10.63
N ALA A 295 117.91 -30.04 9.53
CA ALA A 295 118.26 -28.59 9.27
C ALA A 295 117.24 -27.80 8.33
N ASN A 296 117.24 -26.43 8.23
CA ASN A 296 116.03 -25.53 8.16
C ASN A 296 115.78 -24.35 7.13
N SER A 297 114.57 -23.71 7.21
CA SER A 297 113.95 -22.65 6.34
C SER A 297 113.32 -21.41 7.10
N THR A 298 112.36 -20.64 6.50
CA THR A 298 111.77 -19.35 6.98
C THR A 298 110.29 -19.16 6.59
N ILE A 299 109.48 -18.49 7.44
CA ILE A 299 108.01 -18.39 7.42
C ILE A 299 107.52 -16.95 7.72
N TYR A 300 106.36 -16.55 7.16
CA TYR A 300 105.57 -15.35 7.51
C TYR A 300 104.21 -15.75 8.12
N GLU A 301 103.64 -14.91 9.00
CA GLU A 301 102.38 -15.18 9.72
C GLU A 301 101.50 -13.92 9.83
N ALA A 302 100.19 -14.08 9.99
CA ALA A 302 99.29 -12.95 10.25
C ALA A 302 99.40 -12.39 11.69
N ASP A 303 99.10 -11.09 11.82
CA ASP A 303 98.87 -10.36 13.06
C ASP A 303 97.73 -9.33 12.88
N PRO A 304 96.47 -9.67 13.19
CA PRO A 304 95.33 -8.77 13.01
C PRO A 304 95.32 -7.58 13.98
N THR A 305 96.32 -7.42 14.86
CA THR A 305 96.49 -6.22 15.70
C THR A 305 97.39 -5.16 15.04
N LEU A 306 98.14 -5.53 14.01
CA LEU A 306 98.89 -4.59 13.19
C LEU A 306 97.98 -3.92 12.13
N PRO A 307 98.20 -2.63 11.81
CA PRO A 307 97.53 -1.99 10.68
C PRO A 307 97.73 -2.78 9.39
N TYR A 308 96.68 -2.80 8.57
CA TYR A 308 96.65 -3.46 7.27
C TYR A 308 97.92 -3.16 6.44
N GLN A 309 98.60 -4.22 5.97
CA GLN A 309 99.84 -4.19 5.19
C GLN A 309 101.10 -3.66 5.92
N THR A 310 101.39 -4.14 7.15
CA THR A 310 102.63 -3.81 7.89
C THR A 310 103.32 -5.04 8.54
N GLU A 311 104.66 -5.10 8.60
CA GLU A 311 105.44 -6.31 8.97
C GLU A 311 106.39 -6.21 10.20
N LYS A 312 106.75 -7.35 10.83
CA LYS A 312 107.71 -7.45 11.96
C LYS A 312 108.31 -8.86 12.18
N VAL A 313 109.63 -9.00 12.38
CA VAL A 313 110.31 -10.32 12.59
C VAL A 313 110.12 -10.90 14.01
N ALA A 314 110.06 -12.24 14.15
CA ALA A 314 109.73 -12.95 15.41
C ALA A 314 110.68 -14.10 15.86
N VAL A 315 111.12 -15.05 15.00
CA VAL A 315 111.84 -16.30 15.42
C VAL A 315 112.98 -16.70 14.45
N SER A 316 113.87 -17.65 14.78
CA SER A 316 115.02 -18.18 13.97
C SER A 316 115.24 -19.71 14.17
N GLY A 317 115.71 -20.46 13.14
CA GLY A 317 115.55 -21.96 13.03
C GLY A 317 116.78 -22.90 13.12
N LYS A 318 116.54 -24.23 13.28
CA LYS A 318 117.51 -25.38 13.55
C LYS A 318 116.99 -26.87 13.38
N GLU A 319 116.87 -27.75 14.44
CA GLU A 319 117.18 -29.24 14.49
C GLU A 319 116.09 -30.31 15.04
N GLY A 320 115.60 -31.36 14.29
CA GLY A 320 114.85 -32.61 14.77
C GLY A 320 113.83 -33.47 13.86
N SER A 321 114.09 -34.73 13.32
CA SER A 321 113.42 -35.46 12.13
C SER A 321 112.75 -36.92 12.11
N GLU A 322 113.42 -38.03 11.66
CA GLU A 322 113.10 -39.42 11.12
C GLU A 322 111.90 -40.29 11.59
N LYS A 323 111.04 -40.75 10.65
CA LYS A 323 109.69 -41.42 10.70
C LYS A 323 109.57 -43.01 10.84
N MET A 324 108.41 -43.56 11.31
CA MET A 324 107.99 -45.01 11.38
C MET A 324 106.44 -45.37 11.26
N THR A 325 105.96 -46.05 10.19
CA THR A 325 104.53 -46.24 9.71
C THR A 325 103.66 -47.35 10.37
N THR A 326 102.32 -47.15 10.53
CA THR A 326 101.28 -48.14 10.98
C THR A 326 99.90 -47.91 10.31
N THR A 327 99.04 -48.92 10.03
CA THR A 327 97.77 -48.81 9.22
C THR A 327 96.51 -49.46 9.85
N TYR A 328 95.28 -49.09 9.38
CA TYR A 328 93.97 -49.34 10.06
C TYR A 328 92.79 -49.66 9.10
N GLN A 329 91.64 -50.11 9.64
CA GLN A 329 90.36 -50.39 8.94
C GLN A 329 89.10 -50.08 9.79
N VAL A 330 87.90 -49.95 9.19
CA VAL A 330 86.65 -49.47 9.85
C VAL A 330 85.40 -50.32 9.53
N ASP A 331 84.52 -50.50 10.52
CA ASP A 331 83.14 -51.03 10.36
C ASP A 331 82.13 -49.95 9.92
N ALA A 332 81.25 -50.29 8.97
CA ALA A 332 80.37 -49.32 8.29
C ALA A 332 79.07 -48.95 9.05
N GLN A 333 78.66 -49.72 10.07
CA GLN A 333 77.41 -49.49 10.81
C GLN A 333 77.65 -48.88 12.20
N THR A 334 78.79 -49.17 12.82
CA THR A 334 79.19 -48.67 14.14
C THR A 334 80.30 -47.61 14.07
N GLY A 335 81.09 -47.61 12.99
CA GLY A 335 82.27 -46.76 12.82
C GLY A 335 83.43 -47.14 13.75
N GLN A 336 83.50 -48.40 14.22
CA GLN A 336 84.61 -48.90 15.03
C GLN A 336 85.86 -49.13 14.18
N VAL A 337 87.04 -48.75 14.69
CA VAL A 337 88.35 -48.86 14.01
C VAL A 337 89.15 -50.06 14.55
N THR A 338 89.93 -50.75 13.71
CA THR A 338 90.91 -51.80 14.11
C THR A 338 92.21 -51.70 13.30
N GLU A 339 93.31 -52.28 13.80
CA GLU A 339 94.67 -52.23 13.22
C GLU A 339 94.93 -53.27 12.12
N ARG A 340 95.99 -53.05 11.31
CA ARG A 340 96.31 -53.86 10.12
C ARG A 340 97.81 -54.21 9.89
N ASP A 341 98.69 -53.25 9.53
CA ASP A 341 100.11 -53.49 9.08
C ASP A 341 101.08 -52.31 9.43
N HIS A 342 102.44 -52.50 9.43
CA HIS A 342 103.50 -51.50 9.84
C HIS A 342 104.79 -51.40 8.93
N GLN A 343 105.52 -50.25 8.85
CA GLN A 343 106.79 -49.96 8.06
C GLN A 343 107.68 -48.78 8.63
N LYS A 344 108.79 -48.25 8.00
CA LYS A 344 109.68 -47.17 8.58
C LYS A 344 110.61 -46.27 7.70
N GLU A 345 110.57 -44.89 7.75
CA GLU A 345 111.51 -43.90 7.07
C GLU A 345 111.23 -42.32 7.16
N VAL A 346 112.18 -41.39 7.48
CA VAL A 346 112.36 -40.00 6.85
C VAL A 346 111.57 -38.67 7.27
N THR A 347 112.17 -37.49 7.63
CA THR A 347 111.44 -36.19 7.97
C THR A 347 112.24 -34.83 7.82
N ALA A 348 111.67 -33.61 8.06
CA ALA A 348 112.23 -32.22 7.78
C ALA A 348 111.79 -31.02 8.79
N PRO A 349 112.32 -29.74 8.75
CA PRO A 349 112.86 -28.79 9.83
C PRO A 349 112.17 -28.00 11.01
N ILE A 350 112.97 -27.18 11.76
CA ILE A 350 112.62 -26.01 12.66
C ILE A 350 112.97 -24.65 12.00
N ASP A 351 112.04 -23.69 11.83
CA ASP A 351 112.23 -22.51 10.96
C ASP A 351 112.26 -21.10 11.62
N LYS A 352 112.63 -20.07 10.84
CA LYS A 352 112.61 -18.61 11.18
C LYS A 352 111.22 -18.00 10.91
N VAL A 353 110.75 -16.98 11.65
CA VAL A 353 109.36 -16.44 11.53
C VAL A 353 109.27 -14.90 11.47
N VAL A 354 108.29 -14.36 10.72
CA VAL A 354 107.92 -12.93 10.54
C VAL A 354 106.38 -12.75 10.66
N LYS A 355 105.87 -11.56 11.01
CA LYS A 355 104.45 -11.20 11.24
C LYS A 355 103.96 -10.09 10.29
N VAL A 356 102.68 -10.10 9.87
CA VAL A 356 102.07 -9.17 8.89
C VAL A 356 100.60 -8.79 9.22
N GLY A 357 100.23 -7.50 9.16
CA GLY A 357 98.87 -6.98 9.43
C GLY A 357 97.85 -7.10 8.29
N ASN A 358 96.61 -7.54 8.57
CA ASN A 358 95.77 -8.20 7.56
C ASN A 358 94.23 -7.95 7.60
N VAL A 359 93.69 -6.85 8.16
CA VAL A 359 92.22 -6.63 8.28
C VAL A 359 91.73 -5.29 7.67
N GLU A 360 90.62 -5.33 6.92
CA GLU A 360 89.89 -4.20 6.31
C GLU A 360 88.40 -4.17 6.75
N THR A 361 87.72 -3.01 6.74
CA THR A 361 86.28 -2.89 7.10
C THR A 361 85.53 -1.84 6.27
N ILE A 362 84.31 -2.16 5.85
CA ILE A 362 83.44 -1.40 4.91
C ILE A 362 81.99 -1.39 5.46
N VAL A 363 81.16 -0.39 5.12
CA VAL A 363 79.73 -0.29 5.56
C VAL A 363 78.81 0.10 4.39
N ILE A 364 77.63 -0.53 4.30
CA ILE A 364 76.64 -0.35 3.22
C ILE A 364 75.22 -0.27 3.84
N SER A 365 74.31 0.55 3.28
CA SER A 365 72.95 0.74 3.81
C SER A 365 71.88 -0.15 3.16
N ILE A 366 70.79 -0.40 3.91
CA ILE A 366 69.64 -1.24 3.52
C ILE A 366 68.39 -0.35 3.34
N PRO A 367 67.77 -0.31 2.15
CA PRO A 367 66.62 0.54 1.87
C PRO A 367 65.33 0.05 2.55
N ILE A 368 64.43 0.99 2.86
CA ILE A 368 63.13 0.74 3.52
C ILE A 368 62.18 -0.03 2.58
N LYS A 369 61.35 -0.91 3.14
CA LYS A 369 60.25 -1.63 2.45
C LYS A 369 58.89 -1.17 3.00
N GLU A 370 57.84 -1.23 2.19
CA GLU A 370 56.48 -0.94 2.62
C GLU A 370 55.71 -2.21 3.03
N GLU A 371 54.82 -2.08 4.01
CA GLU A 371 53.89 -3.11 4.47
C GLU A 371 52.47 -2.52 4.49
N ARG A 372 51.48 -3.23 3.92
CA ARG A 372 50.09 -2.77 3.81
C ARG A 372 49.16 -3.68 4.62
N ARG A 373 48.37 -3.12 5.54
CA ARG A 373 47.44 -3.82 6.43
C ARG A 373 46.02 -3.26 6.27
N GLN A 374 44.99 -4.09 6.46
CA GLN A 374 43.60 -3.63 6.43
C GLN A 374 43.16 -3.14 7.82
N ASP A 375 42.41 -2.03 7.88
CA ASP A 375 41.78 -1.51 9.10
C ASP A 375 40.29 -1.26 8.90
N SER A 376 39.45 -1.99 9.64
CA SER A 376 37.98 -1.92 9.60
C SER A 376 37.39 -0.70 10.30
N ARG A 377 38.23 0.18 10.87
CA ARG A 377 37.83 1.47 11.46
C ARG A 377 38.06 2.64 10.50
N LEU A 378 38.95 2.46 9.52
CA LEU A 378 39.29 3.45 8.50
C LEU A 378 38.37 3.26 7.28
N ASP A 379 37.84 4.36 6.75
CA ASP A 379 36.91 4.34 5.63
C ASP A 379 37.56 3.81 4.35
N LYS A 380 36.76 3.06 3.57
CA LYS A 380 37.19 2.43 2.32
C LYS A 380 37.87 3.45 1.38
N ASP A 381 38.95 3.00 0.75
CA ASP A 381 39.81 3.76 -0.16
C ASP A 381 40.60 4.92 0.49
N LEU A 382 40.64 5.02 1.83
CA LEU A 382 41.61 5.85 2.56
C LEU A 382 42.84 5.04 2.99
N GLU A 383 44.00 5.68 2.94
CA GLU A 383 45.27 5.15 3.45
C GLU A 383 45.84 6.04 4.55
N LYS A 384 46.37 5.43 5.62
CA LYS A 384 47.06 6.12 6.72
C LYS A 384 48.40 5.46 7.00
N VAL A 385 49.48 6.23 6.93
CA VAL A 385 50.80 5.76 7.37
C VAL A 385 50.81 5.65 8.90
N GLU A 386 51.05 4.44 9.41
CA GLU A 386 51.20 4.12 10.83
C GLU A 386 52.65 4.27 11.29
N SER A 387 53.61 3.98 10.41
CA SER A 387 55.05 4.15 10.65
C SER A 387 55.77 4.47 9.33
N GLN A 388 56.77 5.37 9.35
CA GLN A 388 57.57 5.71 8.16
C GLN A 388 58.70 4.70 7.86
N GLY A 389 59.02 3.80 8.81
CA GLY A 389 60.15 2.88 8.71
C GLY A 389 61.52 3.53 9.00
N ASP A 390 62.56 2.69 9.05
CA ASP A 390 63.95 3.08 9.28
C ASP A 390 64.86 2.28 8.33
N SER A 391 65.86 2.94 7.74
CA SER A 391 66.88 2.25 6.94
C SER A 391 67.86 1.47 7.83
N GLY A 392 68.18 0.25 7.39
CA GLY A 392 69.18 -0.60 8.04
C GLY A 392 70.59 -0.33 7.54
N GLU A 393 71.58 -0.94 8.16
CA GLU A 393 73.00 -0.87 7.81
C GLU A 393 73.63 -2.27 7.96
N THR A 394 74.52 -2.61 7.04
CA THR A 394 75.34 -3.82 7.00
C THR A 394 76.80 -3.41 7.05
N THR A 395 77.55 -3.95 8.01
CA THR A 395 79.01 -3.79 8.10
C THR A 395 79.69 -5.06 7.62
N THR A 396 80.73 -4.87 6.80
CA THR A 396 81.46 -5.90 6.08
C THR A 396 82.93 -5.84 6.50
N THR A 397 83.42 -6.87 7.20
CA THR A 397 84.82 -6.97 7.62
C THR A 397 85.53 -8.04 6.80
N ARG A 398 86.73 -7.72 6.31
CA ARG A 398 87.57 -8.57 5.47
C ARG A 398 88.87 -8.91 6.18
N VAL A 399 89.12 -10.20 6.39
CA VAL A 399 90.35 -10.70 6.98
C VAL A 399 91.13 -11.44 5.91
N TYR A 400 92.28 -10.90 5.53
CA TYR A 400 93.13 -11.42 4.46
C TYR A 400 94.06 -12.52 4.97
N GLU A 401 94.22 -13.60 4.21
CA GLU A 401 95.24 -14.60 4.44
C GLU A 401 96.61 -14.04 4.03
N VAL A 402 97.59 -14.11 4.94
CA VAL A 402 98.98 -13.73 4.65
C VAL A 402 99.67 -14.92 4.00
N ASN A 403 100.31 -14.72 2.85
CA ASN A 403 101.19 -15.72 2.24
C ASN A 403 102.37 -16.00 3.17
N SER A 404 102.40 -17.19 3.77
CA SER A 404 103.40 -17.59 4.74
C SER A 404 104.81 -17.79 4.17
N GLN A 405 105.01 -17.55 2.88
CA GLN A 405 106.30 -17.65 2.18
C GLN A 405 106.77 -16.30 1.59
N THR A 406 105.87 -15.34 1.32
CA THR A 406 106.21 -14.05 0.68
C THR A 406 105.77 -12.80 1.44
N GLY A 407 104.86 -12.91 2.42
CA GLY A 407 104.27 -11.77 3.14
C GLY A 407 103.08 -11.11 2.41
N GLU A 408 102.82 -11.45 1.14
CA GLU A 408 101.71 -10.88 0.35
C GLU A 408 100.34 -11.24 0.94
N LEU A 409 99.37 -10.31 0.87
CA LEU A 409 97.98 -10.57 1.24
C LEU A 409 97.24 -11.24 0.08
N LEU A 410 96.64 -12.40 0.34
CA LEU A 410 96.00 -13.28 -0.64
C LEU A 410 94.47 -13.13 -0.59
N SER A 411 93.75 -14.26 -0.61
CA SER A 411 92.31 -14.36 -0.39
C SER A 411 91.89 -13.72 0.94
N HIS A 412 90.78 -12.99 0.94
CA HIS A 412 90.10 -12.58 2.16
C HIS A 412 88.91 -13.48 2.49
N THR A 413 88.69 -13.71 3.78
CA THR A 413 87.37 -14.09 4.29
C THR A 413 86.57 -12.82 4.55
N GLU A 414 85.43 -12.68 3.89
CA GLU A 414 84.52 -11.54 4.07
C GLU A 414 83.36 -11.95 4.98
N THR A 415 83.12 -11.18 6.04
CA THR A 415 82.00 -11.37 6.97
C THR A 415 81.13 -10.12 7.00
N SER A 416 79.88 -10.26 6.55
CA SER A 416 78.90 -9.17 6.50
C SER A 416 77.80 -9.40 7.52
N ALA A 417 77.59 -8.43 8.42
CA ALA A 417 76.59 -8.48 9.48
C ALA A 417 75.69 -7.23 9.44
N VAL A 418 74.38 -7.42 9.62
CA VAL A 418 73.41 -6.33 9.73
C VAL A 418 73.58 -5.67 11.10
N THR A 419 74.37 -4.59 11.15
CA THR A 419 74.67 -3.82 12.37
C THR A 419 73.51 -2.92 12.80
N LYS A 420 72.57 -2.65 11.90
CA LYS A 420 71.31 -1.94 12.20
C LYS A 420 70.17 -2.56 11.40
N ALA A 421 69.19 -3.15 12.08
CA ALA A 421 68.04 -3.76 11.41
C ALA A 421 67.12 -2.69 10.77
N MET A 422 66.68 -2.94 9.54
CA MET A 422 65.67 -2.10 8.88
C MET A 422 64.29 -2.26 9.54
N LYS A 423 63.46 -1.21 9.52
CA LYS A 423 62.04 -1.27 9.90
C LYS A 423 61.16 -0.91 8.70
N PRO A 424 60.07 -1.63 8.44
CA PRO A 424 59.18 -1.32 7.32
C PRO A 424 58.35 -0.05 7.58
N LYS A 425 57.97 0.61 6.49
CA LYS A 425 56.95 1.65 6.46
C LYS A 425 55.57 0.98 6.44
N VAL A 426 54.76 1.20 7.46
CA VAL A 426 53.44 0.53 7.61
C VAL A 426 52.33 1.47 7.16
N ILE A 427 51.45 0.98 6.29
CA ILE A 427 50.30 1.70 5.73
C ILE A 427 49.02 0.92 6.06
N LEU A 428 48.10 1.55 6.79
CA LEU A 428 46.76 1.05 7.03
C LEU A 428 45.86 1.45 5.87
N VAL A 429 45.10 0.50 5.32
CA VAL A 429 44.16 0.67 4.21
C VAL A 429 42.75 0.42 4.74
N GLY A 430 41.84 1.37 4.55
CA GLY A 430 40.49 1.29 5.09
C GLY A 430 39.61 0.25 4.40
N THR A 431 38.79 -0.45 5.19
CA THR A 431 37.80 -1.42 4.69
C THR A 431 36.37 -1.14 5.15
N LYS A 432 36.14 -0.10 5.96
CA LYS A 432 34.80 0.30 6.43
C LYS A 432 33.96 0.84 5.28
N GLU A 433 32.80 0.22 5.02
CA GLU A 433 31.85 0.72 4.04
C GLU A 433 31.29 2.08 4.46
N ASN A 434 31.43 3.07 3.59
CA ASN A 434 30.93 4.42 3.83
C ASN A 434 29.42 4.49 3.53
N LYS A 435 28.60 4.11 4.51
CA LYS A 435 27.14 4.25 4.47
C LYS A 435 26.74 5.73 4.63
N PRO A 436 25.60 6.16 4.07
CA PRO A 436 25.10 7.52 4.24
C PRO A 436 24.95 7.89 5.72
N HIS A 437 25.40 9.09 6.10
CA HIS A 437 25.42 9.51 7.50
C HIS A 437 25.33 11.04 7.63
N LEU A 438 24.84 11.53 8.77
CA LEU A 438 24.76 12.97 9.05
C LEU A 438 26.16 13.61 9.09
N LEU A 439 26.26 14.86 8.64
CA LEU A 439 27.53 15.61 8.70
C LEU A 439 28.00 15.74 10.16
N PRO A 440 29.24 15.32 10.50
CA PRO A 440 29.79 15.59 11.82
C PRO A 440 29.96 17.10 12.05
N VAL A 441 29.50 17.60 13.20
CA VAL A 441 29.61 19.01 13.58
C VAL A 441 31.08 19.45 13.57
N ASN A 442 31.37 20.54 12.85
CA ASN A 442 32.72 21.10 12.77
C ASN A 442 32.66 22.62 12.82
N THR A 443 32.70 23.15 14.04
CA THR A 443 32.56 24.59 14.32
C THR A 443 33.67 25.45 13.70
N GLU A 444 34.83 24.89 13.34
CA GLU A 444 35.85 25.62 12.57
C GLU A 444 35.39 25.83 11.12
N LEU A 445 35.06 24.74 10.42
CA LEU A 445 34.63 24.80 9.02
C LEU A 445 33.28 25.52 8.84
N GLU A 446 32.34 25.34 9.78
CA GLU A 446 31.05 26.03 9.82
C GLU A 446 31.17 27.55 9.94
N ASN A 447 32.25 28.06 10.55
CA ASN A 447 32.47 29.50 10.72
C ASN A 447 33.62 30.04 9.85
N ALA A 448 34.20 29.21 8.97
CA ALA A 448 35.29 29.58 8.07
C ALA A 448 34.89 30.61 6.99
N ILE A 449 33.59 30.78 6.74
CA ILE A 449 33.02 31.78 5.82
C ILE A 449 31.82 32.44 6.50
N ASP A 450 31.75 33.77 6.44
CA ASP A 450 30.55 34.50 6.83
C ASP A 450 29.44 34.30 5.79
N VAL A 451 28.42 33.50 6.14
CA VAL A 451 27.27 33.18 5.29
C VAL A 451 26.14 34.23 5.36
N ARG A 452 26.25 35.25 6.22
CA ARG A 452 25.17 36.22 6.45
C ARG A 452 24.75 37.02 5.20
N PRO A 453 25.64 37.49 4.30
CA PRO A 453 25.23 38.25 3.12
C PRO A 453 24.42 37.38 2.15
N ALA A 454 24.92 36.20 1.78
CA ALA A 454 24.21 35.21 0.98
C ALA A 454 22.85 34.83 1.61
N SER A 455 22.81 34.58 2.93
CA SER A 455 21.59 34.28 3.68
C SER A 455 20.56 35.41 3.60
N GLN A 456 20.97 36.67 3.78
CA GLN A 456 20.10 37.84 3.61
C GLN A 456 19.57 37.95 2.17
N GLY A 457 20.42 37.72 1.18
CA GLY A 457 20.04 37.68 -0.24
C GLY A 457 19.00 36.60 -0.55
N MET A 458 19.18 35.39 -0.02
CA MET A 458 18.23 34.27 -0.16
C MET A 458 16.90 34.53 0.58
N LYS A 459 16.93 35.09 1.79
CA LYS A 459 15.71 35.43 2.55
C LYS A 459 14.82 36.42 1.81
N ALA A 460 15.41 37.31 1.00
CA ALA A 460 14.70 38.25 0.13
C ALA A 460 14.14 37.65 -1.18
N VAL A 461 14.34 36.36 -1.46
CA VAL A 461 13.80 35.69 -2.66
C VAL A 461 12.31 35.38 -2.47
N ASP A 462 11.43 36.12 -3.13
CA ASP A 462 10.01 35.74 -3.27
C ASP A 462 9.80 34.75 -4.42
N LEU A 463 8.98 33.72 -4.19
CA LEU A 463 8.67 32.66 -5.15
C LEU A 463 7.95 33.20 -6.41
N LEU A 464 7.11 34.23 -6.26
CA LEU A 464 6.23 34.70 -7.33
C LEU A 464 6.82 35.85 -8.16
N SER A 465 7.75 36.63 -7.61
CA SER A 465 8.27 37.87 -8.22
C SER A 465 9.79 37.95 -8.37
N ASN A 466 10.59 37.05 -7.78
CA ASN A 466 12.04 37.07 -7.99
C ASN A 466 12.39 36.83 -9.48
N PRO A 467 13.28 37.65 -10.11
CA PRO A 467 13.60 37.52 -11.53
C PRO A 467 14.26 36.20 -11.94
N TYR A 468 15.09 35.58 -11.08
CA TYR A 468 15.66 34.26 -11.39
C TYR A 468 14.58 33.19 -11.35
N VAL A 469 13.81 33.13 -10.24
CA VAL A 469 12.75 32.13 -10.04
C VAL A 469 11.69 32.21 -11.14
N THR A 470 11.29 33.43 -11.52
CA THR A 470 10.31 33.70 -12.59
C THR A 470 10.75 33.17 -13.96
N ASN A 471 12.07 33.12 -14.22
CA ASN A 471 12.61 32.59 -15.48
C ASN A 471 12.93 31.09 -15.40
N ALA A 472 13.53 30.61 -14.30
CA ALA A 472 13.91 29.22 -14.13
C ALA A 472 12.69 28.29 -13.96
N LEU A 473 11.70 28.72 -13.17
CA LEU A 473 10.46 28.00 -12.93
C LEU A 473 9.32 28.53 -13.81
N ARG A 474 9.63 29.03 -15.02
CA ARG A 474 8.62 29.47 -15.98
C ARG A 474 7.81 28.25 -16.47
N PRO A 475 6.50 28.20 -16.23
CA PRO A 475 5.69 27.06 -16.64
C PRO A 475 5.37 27.07 -18.14
N ASN A 476 5.20 25.89 -18.71
CA ASN A 476 4.51 25.72 -19.99
C ASN A 476 2.99 25.85 -19.78
N ILE A 477 2.44 27.02 -20.11
CA ILE A 477 1.02 27.32 -19.92
C ILE A 477 0.24 26.85 -21.16
N LEU A 478 -0.73 25.96 -20.94
CA LEU A 478 -1.50 25.35 -22.02
C LEU A 478 -2.56 26.32 -22.57
N GLY A 479 -2.74 26.35 -23.89
CA GLY A 479 -3.66 27.30 -24.54
C GLY A 479 -5.12 27.19 -24.07
N ARG A 480 -5.57 25.98 -23.73
CA ARG A 480 -6.90 25.76 -23.12
C ARG A 480 -7.04 26.45 -21.76
N ASP A 481 -6.01 26.41 -20.92
CA ASP A 481 -6.00 27.01 -19.59
C ASP A 481 -6.04 28.54 -19.70
N VAL A 482 -5.33 29.11 -20.69
CA VAL A 482 -5.43 30.54 -21.05
C VAL A 482 -6.86 30.90 -21.45
N ILE A 483 -7.52 30.12 -22.31
CA ILE A 483 -8.90 30.37 -22.74
C ILE A 483 -9.86 30.32 -21.54
N SER A 484 -9.81 29.26 -20.73
CA SER A 484 -10.66 29.11 -19.54
C SER A 484 -10.46 30.25 -18.54
N LYS A 485 -9.20 30.62 -18.24
CA LYS A 485 -8.89 31.68 -17.27
C LYS A 485 -9.22 33.08 -17.81
N LYS A 486 -9.11 33.31 -19.13
CA LYS A 486 -9.58 34.55 -19.77
C LYS A 486 -11.10 34.69 -19.68
N ILE A 487 -11.86 33.59 -19.84
CA ILE A 487 -13.32 33.58 -19.67
C ILE A 487 -13.72 33.81 -18.21
N GLU A 488 -12.94 33.32 -17.24
CA GLU A 488 -13.11 33.60 -15.82
C GLU A 488 -12.89 35.09 -15.51
N LEU A 489 -11.70 35.62 -15.84
CA LEU A 489 -11.27 36.96 -15.46
C LEU A 489 -12.00 38.07 -16.23
N LYS A 490 -12.51 37.81 -17.44
CA LYS A 490 -13.33 38.78 -18.18
C LYS A 490 -14.64 39.17 -17.49
N LYS A 491 -15.10 38.41 -16.49
CA LYS A 491 -16.29 38.73 -15.69
C LYS A 491 -16.08 39.91 -14.75
N THR A 492 -14.83 40.22 -14.40
CA THR A 492 -14.45 41.32 -13.49
C THR A 492 -13.55 42.36 -14.18
N ASN A 493 -12.76 41.96 -15.18
CA ASN A 493 -11.98 42.86 -16.05
C ASN A 493 -12.24 42.50 -17.54
N PRO A 494 -13.26 43.08 -18.19
CA PRO A 494 -13.60 42.77 -19.59
C PRO A 494 -12.46 43.03 -20.59
N THR A 495 -11.55 43.96 -20.26
CA THR A 495 -10.41 44.42 -21.04
C THR A 495 -9.14 43.56 -20.91
N ILE A 496 -9.14 42.51 -20.07
CA ILE A 496 -7.93 41.74 -19.76
C ILE A 496 -7.26 41.10 -21.00
N THR A 497 -5.94 41.29 -21.09
CA THR A 497 -5.05 40.81 -22.15
C THR A 497 -4.62 39.35 -21.94
N ASP A 498 -4.09 38.70 -22.99
CA ASP A 498 -3.54 37.34 -22.86
C ASP A 498 -2.26 37.32 -22.01
N GLU A 499 -1.52 38.42 -21.96
CA GLU A 499 -0.29 38.59 -21.18
C GLU A 499 -0.60 38.66 -19.68
N GLU A 500 -1.63 39.41 -19.28
CA GLU A 500 -2.13 39.41 -17.90
C GLU A 500 -2.67 38.03 -17.49
N VAL A 501 -3.42 37.35 -18.36
CA VAL A 501 -3.94 35.99 -18.09
C VAL A 501 -2.79 34.99 -17.92
N LYS A 502 -1.74 35.05 -18.76
CA LYS A 502 -0.53 34.22 -18.63
C LYS A 502 0.22 34.52 -17.33
N GLU A 503 0.27 35.77 -16.89
CA GLU A 503 0.93 36.17 -15.64
C GLU A 503 0.15 35.72 -14.38
N VAL A 504 -1.19 35.70 -14.43
CA VAL A 504 -2.01 35.06 -13.39
C VAL A 504 -1.76 33.55 -13.37
N LEU A 505 -1.87 32.88 -14.52
CA LEU A 505 -1.64 31.43 -14.63
C LEU A 505 -0.22 31.03 -14.21
N ARG A 506 0.80 31.86 -14.48
CA ARG A 506 2.17 31.63 -13.99
C ARG A 506 2.23 31.51 -12.48
N LYS A 507 1.54 32.41 -11.76
CA LYS A 507 1.50 32.41 -10.29
C LYS A 507 0.74 31.20 -9.75
N GLU A 508 -0.44 30.91 -10.30
CA GLU A 508 -1.25 29.74 -9.93
C GLU A 508 -0.48 28.42 -10.17
N TYR A 509 0.23 28.31 -11.28
CA TYR A 509 1.11 27.17 -11.57
C TYR A 509 2.29 27.07 -10.58
N LEU A 510 2.93 28.18 -10.21
CA LEU A 510 4.00 28.15 -9.19
C LEU A 510 3.49 27.70 -7.81
N GLU A 511 2.26 28.06 -7.43
CA GLU A 511 1.68 27.57 -6.17
C GLU A 511 1.27 26.09 -6.24
N ARG A 512 0.89 25.55 -7.41
CA ARG A 512 0.67 24.09 -7.64
C ARG A 512 1.91 23.22 -7.36
N LEU A 513 3.12 23.79 -7.30
CA LEU A 513 4.31 23.05 -6.87
C LEU A 513 4.30 22.71 -5.37
N SER A 514 3.49 23.38 -4.54
CA SER A 514 3.46 23.23 -3.07
C SER A 514 4.83 23.45 -2.38
N ILE A 515 5.76 24.15 -3.04
CA ILE A 515 7.08 24.48 -2.48
C ILE A 515 7.10 25.77 -1.64
N LYS A 516 6.03 26.57 -1.68
CA LYS A 516 5.96 27.91 -1.06
C LYS A 516 6.19 27.87 0.45
N ASP A 517 5.44 27.03 1.16
CA ASP A 517 5.53 26.94 2.62
C ASP A 517 6.88 26.33 3.06
N ALA A 518 7.40 25.36 2.30
CA ALA A 518 8.73 24.78 2.52
C ALA A 518 9.88 25.76 2.24
N LEU A 519 9.69 26.73 1.33
CA LEU A 519 10.64 27.81 1.05
C LEU A 519 10.67 28.82 2.20
N GLU A 520 9.50 29.23 2.70
CA GLU A 520 9.39 30.09 3.89
C GLU A 520 9.82 29.38 5.20
N GLU A 521 9.75 28.05 5.27
CA GLU A 521 10.39 27.27 6.33
C GLU A 521 11.93 27.31 6.19
N THR A 522 12.46 26.96 5.02
CA THR A 522 13.91 26.92 4.74
C THR A 522 14.59 28.26 5.03
N LYS A 523 13.92 29.40 4.76
CA LYS A 523 14.42 30.74 5.09
C LYS A 523 14.66 30.98 6.58
N LYS A 524 13.97 30.27 7.49
CA LYS A 524 14.08 30.47 8.95
C LYS A 524 15.36 29.88 9.53
N THR A 525 15.81 28.73 9.02
CA THR A 525 17.00 27.99 9.50
C THR A 525 18.27 28.30 8.71
N LEU A 526 18.13 29.06 7.62
CA LEU A 526 19.14 29.27 6.59
C LEU A 526 20.55 29.70 7.07
N ASP A 527 20.66 30.50 8.14
CA ASP A 527 21.97 30.90 8.69
C ASP A 527 22.76 29.72 9.27
N THR A 528 22.07 28.69 9.75
CA THR A 528 22.66 27.44 10.25
C THR A 528 22.90 26.47 9.11
N ASP A 529 21.96 26.36 8.18
CA ASP A 529 22.03 25.40 7.09
C ASP A 529 23.14 25.75 6.07
N LEU A 530 23.34 27.03 5.77
CA LEU A 530 24.46 27.46 4.93
C LEU A 530 25.83 27.22 5.60
N LYS A 531 25.94 27.24 6.93
CA LYS A 531 27.18 26.84 7.62
C LYS A 531 27.49 25.36 7.43
N LYS A 532 26.49 24.48 7.50
CA LYS A 532 26.64 23.05 7.19
C LYS A 532 27.07 22.85 5.73
N VAL A 533 26.44 23.56 4.78
CA VAL A 533 26.80 23.53 3.35
C VAL A 533 28.24 23.99 3.12
N VAL A 534 28.68 25.06 3.79
CA VAL A 534 30.09 25.50 3.77
C VAL A 534 31.01 24.42 4.35
N ALA A 535 30.67 23.87 5.51
CA ALA A 535 31.52 22.93 6.22
C ALA A 535 31.80 21.66 5.41
N HIS A 536 30.76 21.06 4.82
CA HIS A 536 30.92 19.92 3.92
C HIS A 536 31.63 20.28 2.61
N SER A 537 31.37 21.47 2.05
CA SER A 537 32.04 21.89 0.81
C SER A 537 33.54 22.15 1.03
N LEU A 538 33.94 22.68 2.21
CA LEU A 538 35.34 22.86 2.58
C LEU A 538 36.02 21.58 3.08
N SER A 539 35.30 20.61 3.63
CA SER A 539 35.89 19.29 3.97
C SER A 539 36.20 18.47 2.72
N VAL A 540 35.38 18.58 1.67
CA VAL A 540 35.61 17.93 0.36
C VAL A 540 36.66 18.66 -0.50
N LEU A 541 36.69 20.00 -0.51
CA LEU A 541 37.63 20.79 -1.32
C LEU A 541 38.96 21.13 -0.61
N GLY A 542 39.04 20.94 0.71
CA GLY A 542 40.12 21.45 1.55
C GLY A 542 39.91 22.91 1.99
N ASN A 543 40.45 23.27 3.16
CA ASN A 543 40.24 24.57 3.81
C ASN A 543 41.39 25.58 3.55
N THR A 544 41.60 26.01 2.30
CA THR A 544 42.60 27.05 1.94
C THR A 544 41.98 28.44 1.83
N ALA A 545 42.82 29.49 1.74
CA ALA A 545 42.32 30.84 1.50
C ALA A 545 41.64 30.98 0.12
N GLU A 546 42.10 30.23 -0.88
CA GLU A 546 41.55 30.22 -2.23
C GLU A 546 40.22 29.47 -2.27
N THR A 547 40.12 28.28 -1.67
CA THR A 547 38.86 27.52 -1.63
C THR A 547 37.80 28.22 -0.82
N ARG A 548 38.14 28.83 0.34
CA ARG A 548 37.21 29.70 1.09
C ARG A 548 36.73 30.89 0.27
N SER A 549 37.58 31.48 -0.57
CA SER A 549 37.21 32.60 -1.44
C SER A 549 36.31 32.15 -2.59
N LYS A 550 36.60 31.00 -3.20
CA LYS A 550 35.75 30.37 -4.24
C LYS A 550 34.37 30.01 -3.68
N VAL A 551 34.30 29.27 -2.57
CA VAL A 551 33.04 28.85 -1.93
C VAL A 551 32.20 30.07 -1.54
N ARG A 552 32.80 31.17 -1.06
CA ARG A 552 32.07 32.44 -0.83
C ARG A 552 31.49 33.04 -2.11
N ALA A 553 32.25 33.08 -3.19
CA ALA A 553 31.77 33.60 -4.47
C ALA A 553 30.67 32.72 -5.08
N ASP A 554 30.84 31.40 -5.03
CA ASP A 554 29.88 30.41 -5.53
C ASP A 554 28.55 30.45 -4.74
N LEU A 555 28.58 30.69 -3.42
CA LEU A 555 27.40 30.93 -2.58
C LEU A 555 26.60 32.15 -3.05
N GLU A 556 27.25 33.30 -3.22
CA GLU A 556 26.59 34.55 -3.64
C GLU A 556 26.04 34.47 -5.07
N ALA A 557 26.80 33.85 -5.97
CA ALA A 557 26.47 33.75 -7.40
C ALA A 557 25.38 32.70 -7.73
N ASN A 558 25.08 31.78 -6.81
CA ASN A 558 24.09 30.72 -6.99
C ASN A 558 22.99 30.73 -5.92
N LYS A 559 22.86 31.81 -5.15
CA LYS A 559 22.01 31.88 -3.95
C LYS A 559 20.56 31.48 -4.18
N GLU A 560 19.94 31.89 -5.28
CA GLU A 560 18.57 31.51 -5.62
C GLU A 560 18.44 30.00 -5.91
N LYS A 561 19.44 29.39 -6.57
CA LYS A 561 19.49 27.94 -6.81
C LYS A 561 19.69 27.20 -5.48
N ILE A 562 20.61 27.64 -4.63
CA ILE A 562 20.89 26.98 -3.36
C ILE A 562 19.64 26.96 -2.47
N LEU A 563 18.90 28.07 -2.40
CA LEU A 563 17.61 28.13 -1.72
C LEU A 563 16.58 27.17 -2.34
N LEU A 564 16.45 27.12 -3.67
CA LEU A 564 15.52 26.21 -4.35
C LEU A 564 15.89 24.73 -4.16
N GLY A 565 17.19 24.39 -4.16
CA GLY A 565 17.69 23.04 -3.90
C GLY A 565 17.41 22.58 -2.47
N LEU A 566 17.67 23.45 -1.48
CA LEU A 566 17.30 23.21 -0.09
C LEU A 566 15.78 23.07 0.08
N THR A 567 15.00 23.95 -0.57
CA THR A 567 13.53 23.92 -0.55
C THR A 567 12.99 22.60 -1.10
N TYR A 568 13.49 22.13 -2.25
CA TYR A 568 13.06 20.89 -2.87
C TYR A 568 13.37 19.66 -2.00
N ILE A 569 14.57 19.63 -1.40
CA ILE A 569 14.95 18.60 -0.43
C ILE A 569 14.06 18.67 0.83
N ASN A 570 13.74 19.86 1.34
CA ASN A 570 12.85 20.02 2.49
C ASN A 570 11.38 19.71 2.18
N ARG A 571 10.93 19.82 0.92
CA ARG A 571 9.54 19.57 0.52
C ARG A 571 9.25 18.12 0.14
N PHE A 572 10.21 17.43 -0.46
CA PHE A 572 10.01 16.08 -1.04
C PHE A 572 10.96 15.01 -0.50
N TYR A 573 12.01 15.40 0.24
CA TYR A 573 12.97 14.48 0.86
C TYR A 573 13.13 14.74 2.36
N ASN A 574 12.13 15.37 2.99
CA ASN A 574 11.98 15.46 4.44
C ASN A 574 11.32 14.17 4.94
N ILE A 575 12.07 13.08 4.82
CA ILE A 575 11.59 11.70 5.01
C ILE A 575 12.32 11.09 6.18
N ASP A 576 11.55 10.55 7.12
CA ASP A 576 12.05 9.89 8.32
C ASP A 576 12.21 8.39 8.04
N PHE A 577 13.42 7.88 8.24
CA PHE A 577 13.73 6.46 8.26
C PHE A 577 14.01 6.08 9.72
N GLY A 578 12.94 5.84 10.48
CA GLY A 578 12.99 5.65 11.92
C GLY A 578 13.52 6.90 12.63
N LYS A 579 14.76 6.85 13.12
CA LYS A 579 15.40 7.96 13.85
C LYS A 579 16.27 8.87 12.96
N THR A 580 16.41 8.57 11.67
CA THR A 580 17.26 9.34 10.75
C THR A 580 16.42 9.98 9.66
N ASN A 581 16.39 11.31 9.63
CA ASN A 581 15.76 12.07 8.54
C ASN A 581 16.76 12.27 7.39
N ILE A 582 16.37 11.87 6.17
CA ILE A 582 17.28 11.83 5.02
C ILE A 582 17.62 13.23 4.47
N ARG A 583 16.79 14.24 4.77
CA ARG A 583 16.93 15.62 4.33
C ARG A 583 18.31 16.19 4.66
N ASP A 584 18.73 16.02 5.92
CA ASP A 584 19.98 16.59 6.42
C ASP A 584 21.21 15.85 5.85
N ILE A 585 21.09 14.57 5.48
CA ILE A 585 22.15 13.86 4.74
C ILE A 585 22.22 14.36 3.30
N LEU A 586 21.09 14.44 2.59
CA LEU A 586 21.03 14.91 1.20
C LEU A 586 21.47 16.37 1.03
N ALA A 587 21.15 17.25 1.99
CA ALA A 587 21.55 18.65 1.93
C ALA A 587 23.00 18.87 2.41
N TYR A 588 23.41 18.22 3.51
CA TYR A 588 24.62 18.60 4.25
C TYR A 588 25.74 17.55 4.23
N ASN A 589 25.50 16.31 3.80
CA ASN A 589 26.55 15.32 3.59
C ASN A 589 26.32 14.42 2.35
N PRO A 590 25.95 14.96 1.17
CA PRO A 590 25.63 14.16 -0.02
C PRO A 590 26.79 13.27 -0.51
N SER A 591 28.04 13.55 -0.12
CA SER A 591 29.17 12.68 -0.48
C SER A 591 29.16 11.33 0.25
N SER A 592 28.44 11.21 1.36
CA SER A 592 28.26 9.94 2.11
C SER A 592 27.41 8.89 1.36
N PHE A 593 26.77 9.26 0.25
CA PHE A 593 26.16 8.30 -0.69
C PHE A 593 27.15 7.71 -1.71
N GLY A 594 28.46 7.99 -1.57
CA GLY A 594 29.54 7.35 -2.32
C GLY A 594 30.02 8.09 -3.57
N LYS A 595 29.41 9.22 -3.95
CA LYS A 595 29.90 10.09 -5.04
C LYS A 595 30.62 11.31 -4.46
N LYS A 596 31.82 11.63 -4.96
CA LYS A 596 32.57 12.82 -4.52
C LYS A 596 31.97 14.09 -5.16
N VAL A 597 31.07 14.75 -4.43
CA VAL A 597 30.43 16.03 -4.80
C VAL A 597 30.19 16.89 -3.55
N THR A 598 30.39 18.21 -3.65
CA THR A 598 30.13 19.12 -2.52
C THR A 598 28.63 19.37 -2.33
N SER A 599 28.23 19.80 -1.13
CA SER A 599 26.85 20.27 -0.91
C SER A 599 26.52 21.47 -1.79
N LEU A 600 27.48 22.38 -1.99
CA LEU A 600 27.27 23.58 -2.79
C LEU A 600 26.99 23.25 -4.27
N GLU A 601 27.76 22.35 -4.88
CA GLU A 601 27.55 21.88 -6.26
C GLU A 601 26.25 21.09 -6.41
N TRP A 602 25.94 20.22 -5.43
CA TRP A 602 24.70 19.43 -5.44
C TRP A 602 23.45 20.33 -5.36
N LEU A 603 23.38 21.21 -4.36
CA LEU A 603 22.24 22.12 -4.18
C LEU A 603 22.10 23.11 -5.34
N THR A 604 23.22 23.59 -5.89
CA THR A 604 23.23 24.44 -7.10
C THR A 604 22.71 23.68 -8.33
N SER A 605 23.08 22.40 -8.48
CA SER A 605 22.57 21.55 -9.57
C SER A 605 21.09 21.27 -9.43
N LEU A 606 20.61 21.00 -8.22
CA LEU A 606 19.21 20.66 -7.95
C LEU A 606 18.31 21.90 -8.09
N GLY A 607 18.72 23.03 -7.54
CA GLY A 607 18.03 24.32 -7.72
C GLY A 607 18.09 24.90 -9.14
N SER A 608 18.72 24.22 -10.09
CA SER A 608 18.69 24.55 -11.53
C SER A 608 17.65 23.70 -12.31
N MET A 609 16.74 23.01 -11.61
CA MET A 609 15.57 22.35 -12.22
C MET A 609 14.59 23.36 -12.81
N SER A 610 13.93 22.95 -13.90
CA SER A 610 12.80 23.67 -14.49
C SER A 610 11.49 23.44 -13.70
N TYR A 611 10.46 24.22 -14.05
CA TYR A 611 9.10 24.08 -13.51
C TYR A 611 8.57 22.63 -13.55
N ASP A 612 8.74 21.94 -14.68
CA ASP A 612 8.19 20.60 -14.86
C ASP A 612 8.94 19.53 -14.05
N GLU A 613 10.22 19.75 -13.75
CA GLU A 613 11.05 18.85 -12.92
C GLU A 613 10.79 19.04 -11.42
N MET A 614 10.37 20.24 -10.99
CA MET A 614 9.97 20.47 -9.61
C MET A 614 8.60 19.88 -9.23
N LYS A 615 7.81 19.37 -10.19
CA LYS A 615 6.49 18.77 -9.93
C LYS A 615 6.60 17.43 -9.20
N LEU A 616 5.78 17.23 -8.17
CA LEU A 616 5.68 15.96 -7.44
C LEU A 616 5.38 14.77 -8.38
N VAL A 617 4.43 14.90 -9.33
CA VAL A 617 4.13 13.86 -10.34
C VAL A 617 5.32 13.46 -11.23
N ASN A 618 6.35 14.30 -11.36
CA ASN A 618 7.57 14.01 -12.12
C ASN A 618 8.76 13.66 -11.21
N SER A 619 8.56 13.54 -9.90
CA SER A 619 9.63 13.31 -8.93
C SER A 619 10.49 12.06 -9.16
N PRO A 620 9.99 10.90 -9.67
CA PRO A 620 10.87 9.75 -9.90
C PRO A 620 11.71 9.91 -11.18
N ARG A 621 11.14 10.45 -12.28
CA ARG A 621 11.91 10.89 -13.47
C ARG A 621 12.98 11.95 -13.11
N THR A 622 12.66 12.81 -12.16
CA THR A 622 13.57 13.84 -11.65
C THR A 622 14.68 13.23 -10.79
N PHE A 623 14.35 12.23 -9.98
CA PHE A 623 15.33 11.41 -9.28
C PHE A 623 16.31 10.76 -10.28
N GLU A 624 15.78 10.03 -11.27
CA GLU A 624 16.54 9.35 -12.33
C GLU A 624 17.52 10.30 -13.05
N LYS A 625 17.10 11.55 -13.31
CA LYS A 625 17.93 12.57 -13.97
C LYS A 625 18.99 13.22 -13.08
N TYR A 626 18.71 13.48 -11.80
CA TYR A 626 19.56 14.31 -10.94
C TYR A 626 20.37 13.52 -9.89
N PHE A 627 19.80 12.49 -9.27
CA PHE A 627 20.36 11.87 -8.07
C PHE A 627 21.55 10.94 -8.33
N GLY A 628 21.77 10.50 -9.58
CA GLY A 628 23.00 9.80 -9.99
C GLY A 628 24.30 10.60 -9.78
N LYS A 629 24.20 11.91 -9.47
CA LYS A 629 25.31 12.76 -9.03
C LYS A 629 25.75 12.53 -7.58
N VAL A 630 24.83 12.09 -6.70
CA VAL A 630 25.09 11.86 -5.27
C VAL A 630 25.13 10.38 -4.92
N THR A 631 24.28 9.55 -5.53
CA THR A 631 24.17 8.12 -5.25
C THR A 631 24.40 7.26 -6.50
N ASP A 632 24.59 5.96 -6.29
CA ASP A 632 24.61 4.91 -7.32
C ASP A 632 23.21 4.36 -7.66
N LYS A 633 22.21 4.62 -6.80
CA LYS A 633 20.82 4.16 -7.01
C LYS A 633 20.19 4.89 -8.19
N SER A 634 19.65 4.14 -9.14
CA SER A 634 19.14 4.66 -10.42
C SER A 634 17.67 5.08 -10.35
N THR A 635 16.83 4.41 -9.55
CA THR A 635 15.42 4.79 -9.38
C THR A 635 15.11 5.28 -7.96
N LEU A 636 14.03 6.05 -7.84
CA LEU A 636 13.54 6.54 -6.55
C LEU A 636 13.20 5.40 -5.58
N LEU A 637 12.68 4.28 -6.08
CA LEU A 637 12.34 3.12 -5.25
C LEU A 637 13.59 2.49 -4.63
N ASP A 638 14.62 2.22 -5.44
CA ASP A 638 15.91 1.67 -4.98
C ASP A 638 16.55 2.57 -3.91
N PHE A 639 16.39 3.88 -4.03
CA PHE A 639 16.87 4.85 -3.06
C PHE A 639 16.06 4.84 -1.76
N LEU A 640 14.73 4.81 -1.81
CA LEU A 640 13.89 4.73 -0.61
C LEU A 640 14.16 3.42 0.15
N ASP A 641 14.24 2.29 -0.56
CA ASP A 641 14.52 0.99 0.06
C ASP A 641 15.94 0.84 0.59
N TYR A 642 16.95 1.39 -0.12
CA TYR A 642 18.32 1.42 0.38
C TYR A 642 18.45 2.22 1.69
N ASN A 643 17.77 3.36 1.81
CA ASN A 643 17.80 4.15 3.04
C ASN A 643 16.96 3.50 4.15
N ARG A 644 15.77 2.96 3.83
CA ARG A 644 14.94 2.18 4.76
C ARG A 644 15.72 1.04 5.40
N THR A 645 16.41 0.24 4.60
CA THR A 645 17.23 -0.90 5.06
C THR A 645 18.58 -0.50 5.66
N THR A 646 19.05 0.73 5.44
CA THR A 646 20.27 1.27 6.07
C THR A 646 20.00 1.80 7.48
N PHE A 647 18.86 2.46 7.71
CA PHE A 647 18.55 3.13 8.99
C PHE A 647 17.49 2.41 9.85
N THR A 648 16.78 1.42 9.30
CA THR A 648 15.71 0.69 9.99
C THR A 648 15.73 -0.81 9.67
N SER A 649 15.04 -1.60 10.50
CA SER A 649 14.72 -3.01 10.22
C SER A 649 13.25 -3.20 9.79
N MET A 650 12.53 -2.12 9.43
CA MET A 650 11.13 -2.19 9.04
C MET A 650 10.99 -2.61 7.58
N ASP A 651 9.97 -3.40 7.26
CA ASP A 651 9.51 -3.58 5.87
C ASP A 651 8.88 -2.29 5.31
N GLY A 652 8.56 -2.28 4.01
CA GLY A 652 8.02 -1.09 3.36
C GLY A 652 6.61 -0.70 3.83
N ASP A 653 5.76 -1.68 4.14
CA ASP A 653 4.37 -1.46 4.57
C ASP A 653 4.31 -0.89 6.00
N THR A 654 5.23 -1.31 6.88
CA THR A 654 5.40 -0.76 8.24
C THR A 654 6.11 0.59 8.20
N TRP A 655 7.19 0.73 7.42
CA TRP A 655 7.91 2.00 7.31
C TRP A 655 7.03 3.13 6.77
N LEU A 656 6.17 2.88 5.77
CA LEU A 656 5.27 3.92 5.25
C LEU A 656 4.36 4.48 6.36
N LYS A 657 3.84 3.62 7.23
CA LYS A 657 2.95 4.01 8.35
C LYS A 657 3.69 4.75 9.47
N ASP A 658 4.97 4.44 9.69
CA ASP A 658 5.84 5.17 10.63
C ASP A 658 6.24 6.55 10.07
N ALA A 659 6.62 6.63 8.79
CA ALA A 659 7.10 7.84 8.15
C ALA A 659 5.99 8.86 7.82
N THR A 660 4.83 8.41 7.33
CA THR A 660 3.69 9.29 7.05
C THR A 660 2.96 9.73 8.33
N LYS A 661 2.21 10.83 8.24
CA LYS A 661 1.19 11.20 9.24
C LYS A 661 -0.23 11.20 8.68
N ALA A 662 -0.42 10.70 7.45
CA ALA A 662 -1.73 10.37 6.93
C ALA A 662 -2.38 9.20 7.71
N ILE A 663 -3.70 9.18 7.80
CA ILE A 663 -4.45 8.05 8.39
C ILE A 663 -4.53 6.93 7.34
N VAL A 664 -3.74 5.88 7.49
CA VAL A 664 -3.71 4.73 6.57
C VAL A 664 -4.47 3.55 7.16
N VAL A 665 -5.57 3.15 6.52
CA VAL A 665 -6.36 1.95 6.86
C VAL A 665 -6.29 0.96 5.71
N GLU A 666 -6.07 -0.32 6.03
CA GLU A 666 -5.81 -1.38 5.05
C GLU A 666 -6.67 -2.60 5.37
N LYS A 667 -7.77 -2.78 4.63
CA LYS A 667 -8.73 -3.85 4.90
C LYS A 667 -8.52 -5.04 3.96
N LYS A 668 -7.97 -6.13 4.51
CA LYS A 668 -7.79 -7.40 3.79
C LYS A 668 -9.15 -8.01 3.45
N SER A 669 -9.21 -8.62 2.27
CA SER A 669 -10.37 -9.42 1.84
C SER A 669 -10.53 -10.65 2.74
N LYS A 670 -11.77 -10.99 3.10
CA LYS A 670 -12.12 -12.26 3.77
C LYS A 670 -12.03 -13.46 2.82
N GLU A 671 -12.14 -13.22 1.51
CA GLU A 671 -12.22 -14.24 0.46
C GLU A 671 -10.88 -14.47 -0.26
N LYS A 672 -10.09 -13.40 -0.42
CA LYS A 672 -8.75 -13.38 -1.04
C LYS A 672 -7.69 -13.01 0.00
N THR A 673 -7.59 -13.81 1.06
CA THR A 673 -6.78 -13.53 2.26
C THR A 673 -5.28 -13.44 2.00
N ASP A 674 -4.79 -13.97 0.88
CA ASP A 674 -3.40 -13.97 0.42
C ASP A 674 -3.01 -12.73 -0.40
N GLU A 675 -3.96 -11.88 -0.83
CA GLU A 675 -3.62 -10.64 -1.52
C GLU A 675 -3.12 -9.58 -0.53
N ASN A 676 -1.86 -9.14 -0.70
CA ASN A 676 -1.33 -8.03 0.10
C ASN A 676 -1.91 -6.69 -0.38
N VAL A 677 -2.92 -6.21 0.36
CA VAL A 677 -3.61 -4.93 0.12
C VAL A 677 -2.84 -3.70 0.63
N SER A 678 -1.71 -3.88 1.32
CA SER A 678 -1.02 -2.79 2.03
C SER A 678 -0.52 -1.69 1.09
N LEU A 679 -0.56 -0.44 1.56
CA LEU A 679 -0.48 0.73 0.70
C LEU A 679 0.88 0.89 0.01
N TYR A 680 1.98 0.60 0.72
CA TYR A 680 3.32 0.61 0.11
C TYR A 680 3.41 -0.48 -0.96
N THR A 681 2.97 -1.70 -0.65
CA THR A 681 2.94 -2.81 -1.62
C THR A 681 2.08 -2.49 -2.85
N LYS A 682 0.89 -1.89 -2.72
CA LYS A 682 0.05 -1.50 -3.87
C LYS A 682 0.66 -0.37 -4.71
N LEU A 683 1.47 0.50 -4.11
CA LEU A 683 2.17 1.59 -4.83
C LEU A 683 3.47 1.12 -5.52
N THR A 684 4.16 0.11 -4.98
CA THR A 684 5.47 -0.34 -5.47
C THR A 684 5.43 -1.58 -6.36
N SER A 685 4.40 -2.40 -6.27
CA SER A 685 4.14 -3.53 -7.18
C SER A 685 3.98 -3.08 -8.63
N ASP A 686 4.28 -3.97 -9.57
CA ASP A 686 4.03 -3.73 -10.99
C ASP A 686 2.52 -3.47 -11.26
N PRO A 687 2.14 -2.33 -11.86
CA PRO A 687 0.74 -2.04 -12.22
C PRO A 687 0.05 -3.13 -13.06
N ALA A 688 0.80 -3.94 -13.82
CA ALA A 688 0.25 -5.08 -14.57
C ALA A 688 -0.46 -6.10 -13.66
N LYS A 689 0.05 -6.33 -12.44
CA LYS A 689 -0.61 -7.18 -11.41
C LYS A 689 -2.06 -6.76 -11.17
N TYR A 690 -2.30 -5.45 -11.23
CA TYR A 690 -3.57 -4.80 -10.87
C TYR A 690 -4.39 -4.36 -12.10
N GLY A 691 -4.19 -5.01 -13.25
CA GLY A 691 -4.96 -4.76 -14.47
C GLY A 691 -4.64 -3.43 -15.16
N ALA A 692 -3.39 -2.99 -15.14
CA ALA A 692 -2.95 -1.88 -15.99
C ALA A 692 -2.66 -2.36 -17.43
N GLU A 693 -3.26 -1.69 -18.41
CA GLU A 693 -2.93 -1.89 -19.83
C GLU A 693 -1.45 -1.60 -20.11
N PRO A 694 -0.79 -2.31 -21.05
CA PRO A 694 0.65 -2.19 -21.27
C PRO A 694 1.16 -0.76 -21.50
N GLN A 695 0.40 0.06 -22.24
CA GLN A 695 0.76 1.46 -22.54
C GLN A 695 0.60 2.40 -21.32
N GLN A 696 0.02 1.92 -20.22
CA GLN A 696 -0.19 2.67 -18.98
C GLN A 696 0.75 2.26 -17.85
N ILE A 697 1.43 1.11 -17.93
CA ILE A 697 2.27 0.56 -16.84
C ILE A 697 3.28 1.59 -16.33
N ASP A 698 4.15 2.12 -17.20
CA ASP A 698 5.20 3.07 -16.80
C ASP A 698 4.64 4.35 -16.19
N ASN A 699 3.56 4.89 -16.76
CA ASN A 699 2.94 6.12 -16.26
C ASN A 699 2.24 5.89 -14.90
N ARG A 700 1.59 4.74 -14.69
CA ARG A 700 1.04 4.36 -13.38
C ARG A 700 2.15 4.11 -12.35
N LYS A 701 3.25 3.44 -12.74
CA LYS A 701 4.41 3.20 -11.85
C LYS A 701 5.04 4.52 -11.39
N GLN A 702 5.28 5.44 -12.31
CA GLN A 702 5.79 6.79 -12.00
C GLN A 702 4.81 7.57 -11.12
N TYR A 703 3.51 7.52 -11.40
CA TYR A 703 2.48 8.18 -10.58
C TYR A 703 2.38 7.60 -9.16
N ASN A 704 2.46 6.28 -9.01
CA ASN A 704 2.43 5.62 -7.72
C ASN A 704 3.65 5.96 -6.88
N LEU A 705 4.86 5.99 -7.47
CA LEU A 705 6.08 6.40 -6.76
C LEU A 705 6.07 7.89 -6.37
N ALA A 706 5.51 8.77 -7.21
CA ALA A 706 5.24 10.17 -6.85
C ALA A 706 4.23 10.29 -5.70
N THR A 707 3.20 9.43 -5.68
CA THR A 707 2.19 9.38 -4.61
C THR A 707 2.81 8.89 -3.30
N LEU A 708 3.64 7.85 -3.35
CA LEU A 708 4.43 7.37 -2.20
C LEU A 708 5.32 8.48 -1.63
N LEU A 709 6.04 9.22 -2.49
CA LEU A 709 6.87 10.35 -2.07
C LEU A 709 6.04 11.47 -1.44
N GLY A 710 4.84 11.72 -1.97
CA GLY A 710 3.85 12.63 -1.37
C GLY A 710 3.48 12.20 0.06
N LEU A 711 3.08 10.94 0.24
CA LEU A 711 2.65 10.39 1.53
C LEU A 711 3.72 10.50 2.63
N VAL A 712 4.98 10.14 2.35
CA VAL A 712 6.06 10.15 3.37
C VAL A 712 6.53 11.56 3.78
N ASN A 713 6.11 12.61 3.04
CA ASN A 713 6.34 14.01 3.42
C ASN A 713 5.11 14.66 4.11
N ILE A 714 4.01 13.92 4.36
CA ILE A 714 2.87 14.42 5.16
C ILE A 714 3.25 14.42 6.64
N LYS A 715 3.34 15.61 7.25
CA LYS A 715 3.79 15.82 8.64
C LYS A 715 2.69 16.05 9.68
N GLU A 716 1.43 16.11 9.26
CA GLU A 716 0.23 16.17 10.12
C GLU A 716 -0.93 15.41 9.44
N PRO A 717 -1.97 14.95 10.17
CA PRO A 717 -3.07 14.19 9.58
C PRO A 717 -4.02 15.08 8.78
N SER A 718 -3.59 15.44 7.56
CA SER A 718 -4.35 16.22 6.58
C SER A 718 -4.99 15.35 5.48
N ILE A 719 -4.56 14.09 5.35
CA ILE A 719 -5.03 13.09 4.39
C ILE A 719 -5.36 11.78 5.11
N TYR A 720 -6.36 11.04 4.61
CA TYR A 720 -6.49 9.61 4.84
C TYR A 720 -6.27 8.81 3.55
N ALA A 721 -5.89 7.54 3.71
CA ALA A 721 -5.81 6.54 2.66
C ALA A 721 -6.51 5.25 3.12
N ILE A 722 -7.45 4.74 2.33
CA ILE A 722 -8.09 3.43 2.52
C ILE A 722 -7.59 2.49 1.42
N THR A 723 -7.20 1.27 1.76
CA THR A 723 -6.90 0.21 0.79
C THR A 723 -7.72 -1.06 1.03
N ASN A 724 -8.03 -1.75 -0.07
CA ASN A 724 -8.55 -3.12 -0.08
C ASN A 724 -8.03 -3.82 -1.36
N MET A 725 -8.53 -5.00 -1.73
CA MET A 725 -8.03 -5.70 -2.92
C MET A 725 -8.37 -5.05 -4.27
N ALA A 726 -9.38 -4.18 -4.35
CA ALA A 726 -9.85 -3.56 -5.59
C ALA A 726 -9.46 -2.08 -5.75
N THR A 727 -9.46 -1.32 -4.66
CA THR A 727 -9.29 0.15 -4.69
C THR A 727 -8.14 0.64 -3.82
N VAL A 728 -7.75 1.90 -4.05
CA VAL A 728 -7.03 2.76 -3.10
C VAL A 728 -7.72 4.11 -3.10
N SER A 729 -8.19 4.56 -1.95
CA SER A 729 -9.02 5.75 -1.78
C SER A 729 -8.27 6.82 -0.99
N TYR A 730 -8.15 8.04 -1.51
CA TYR A 730 -7.54 9.18 -0.80
C TYR A 730 -8.54 10.31 -0.56
N GLY A 731 -8.52 10.90 0.63
CA GLY A 731 -9.38 12.04 0.96
C GLY A 731 -8.77 13.05 1.93
N ASN A 732 -9.28 14.27 1.88
CA ASN A 732 -8.89 15.40 2.73
C ASN A 732 -9.54 15.28 4.12
N ILE A 733 -8.74 15.33 5.19
CA ILE A 733 -9.26 15.32 6.57
C ILE A 733 -10.05 16.59 6.87
N GLY A 734 -9.65 17.72 6.27
CA GLY A 734 -10.33 19.01 6.38
C GLY A 734 -11.78 19.00 5.85
N THR A 735 -12.21 17.95 5.12
CA THR A 735 -13.58 17.72 4.67
C THR A 735 -14.54 17.33 5.80
N TYR A 736 -14.01 16.73 6.88
CA TYR A 736 -14.79 16.08 7.94
C TYR A 736 -14.64 16.70 9.32
N MET A 737 -13.59 17.50 9.53
CA MET A 737 -13.35 18.22 10.78
C MET A 737 -12.72 19.60 10.53
N ASP A 738 -12.97 20.54 11.44
CA ASP A 738 -12.30 21.85 11.42
C ASP A 738 -10.82 21.70 11.79
N SER A 739 -9.94 21.86 10.79
CA SER A 739 -8.49 21.77 10.98
C SER A 739 -7.89 22.95 11.76
N SER A 740 -8.61 24.07 11.92
CA SER A 740 -8.14 25.21 12.73
C SER A 740 -8.12 24.91 14.23
N LEU A 741 -8.93 23.93 14.67
CA LEU A 741 -8.94 23.43 16.06
C LEU A 741 -7.56 22.95 16.53
N ALA A 742 -6.67 22.55 15.62
CA ALA A 742 -5.29 22.17 15.95
C ALA A 742 -4.51 23.30 16.67
N GLN A 743 -4.89 24.56 16.46
CA GLN A 743 -4.32 25.73 17.13
C GLN A 743 -5.26 26.34 18.17
N SER A 744 -6.58 26.37 17.91
CA SER A 744 -7.56 27.05 18.77
C SER A 744 -8.12 26.18 19.91
N ASN A 745 -8.22 24.86 19.72
CA ASN A 745 -8.68 23.92 20.75
C ASN A 745 -8.11 22.49 20.52
N PRO A 746 -6.84 22.23 20.90
CA PRO A 746 -6.17 20.96 20.63
C PRO A 746 -6.88 19.72 21.21
N THR A 747 -7.59 19.87 22.34
CA THR A 747 -8.37 18.79 22.96
C THR A 747 -9.54 18.38 22.08
N GLN A 748 -10.30 19.35 21.56
CA GLN A 748 -11.40 19.09 20.63
C GLN A 748 -10.87 18.59 19.28
N TYR A 749 -9.78 19.15 18.77
CA TYR A 749 -9.11 18.65 17.55
C TYR A 749 -8.81 17.16 17.65
N LYS A 750 -8.23 16.70 18.77
CA LYS A 750 -7.97 15.27 19.00
C LYS A 750 -9.27 14.45 19.02
N ALA A 751 -10.30 14.93 19.72
CA ALA A 751 -11.58 14.23 19.79
C ALA A 751 -12.26 14.07 18.42
N GLU A 752 -12.29 15.12 17.59
CA GLU A 752 -12.81 15.05 16.22
C GLU A 752 -11.93 14.16 15.33
N LEU A 753 -10.60 14.20 15.48
CA LEU A 753 -9.68 13.35 14.70
C LEU A 753 -9.90 11.86 14.97
N GLU A 754 -10.17 11.44 16.20
CA GLU A 754 -10.53 10.04 16.49
C GLU A 754 -11.89 9.65 15.87
N LYS A 755 -12.87 10.56 15.81
CA LYS A 755 -14.12 10.30 15.04
C LYS A 755 -13.84 10.13 13.55
N VAL A 756 -12.98 10.97 12.96
CA VAL A 756 -12.62 10.83 11.54
C VAL A 756 -11.92 9.50 11.28
N LYS A 757 -10.99 9.05 12.14
CA LYS A 757 -10.41 7.71 12.04
C LYS A 757 -11.47 6.60 12.09
N ALA A 758 -12.44 6.68 13.00
CA ALA A 758 -13.53 5.71 13.09
C ALA A 758 -14.38 5.67 11.81
N MET A 759 -14.65 6.83 11.18
CA MET A 759 -15.33 6.89 9.88
C MET A 759 -14.48 6.31 8.74
N VAL A 760 -13.16 6.51 8.75
CA VAL A 760 -12.22 5.89 7.79
C VAL A 760 -12.22 4.36 7.92
N GLU A 761 -12.18 3.82 9.13
CA GLU A 761 -12.22 2.37 9.38
C GLU A 761 -13.55 1.75 8.95
N LEU A 762 -14.68 2.34 9.36
CA LEU A 762 -16.03 1.91 8.96
C LEU A 762 -16.23 1.96 7.44
N THR A 763 -15.65 2.96 6.76
CA THR A 763 -15.69 3.06 5.31
C THR A 763 -14.80 2.01 4.63
N ALA A 764 -13.64 1.69 5.21
CA ALA A 764 -12.78 0.61 4.73
C ALA A 764 -13.47 -0.76 4.86
N GLU A 765 -14.20 -0.99 5.96
CA GLU A 765 -15.05 -2.17 6.14
C GLU A 765 -16.14 -2.28 5.09
N ARG A 766 -16.90 -1.20 4.86
CA ARG A 766 -17.96 -1.13 3.84
C ARG A 766 -17.44 -1.34 2.42
N GLN A 767 -16.32 -0.71 2.07
CA GLN A 767 -15.68 -0.88 0.76
C GLN A 767 -15.15 -2.30 0.55
N ALA A 768 -14.59 -2.93 1.59
CA ALA A 768 -14.15 -4.33 1.53
C ALA A 768 -15.32 -5.31 1.47
N ALA A 769 -16.37 -5.11 2.28
CA ALA A 769 -17.54 -5.99 2.31
C ALA A 769 -18.27 -6.05 0.96
N TYR A 770 -18.38 -4.92 0.25
CA TYR A 770 -18.89 -4.88 -1.13
C TYR A 770 -18.06 -5.75 -2.08
N ILE A 771 -16.74 -5.56 -2.06
CA ILE A 771 -15.80 -6.25 -2.94
C ILE A 771 -15.72 -7.76 -2.64
N ASP A 772 -15.77 -8.15 -1.37
CA ASP A 772 -15.86 -9.55 -0.93
C ASP A 772 -17.18 -10.19 -1.34
N THR A 773 -18.30 -9.47 -1.22
CA THR A 773 -19.63 -9.98 -1.64
C THR A 773 -19.70 -10.17 -3.15
N LEU A 774 -19.15 -9.24 -3.93
CA LEU A 774 -18.96 -9.43 -5.37
C LEU A 774 -18.08 -10.65 -5.66
N TYR A 775 -16.96 -10.84 -4.94
CA TYR A 775 -16.08 -11.99 -5.13
C TYR A 775 -16.78 -13.34 -4.89
N ARG A 776 -17.63 -13.43 -3.86
CA ARG A 776 -18.42 -14.64 -3.53
C ARG A 776 -19.48 -15.00 -4.58
N ILE A 777 -20.13 -14.01 -5.19
CA ILE A 777 -21.11 -14.27 -6.27
C ILE A 777 -20.47 -14.41 -7.66
N THR A 778 -19.21 -13.99 -7.84
CA THR A 778 -18.52 -13.96 -9.14
C THR A 778 -17.99 -15.33 -9.57
N LYS A 779 -18.21 -15.73 -10.84
CA LYS A 779 -17.60 -16.96 -11.40
C LYS A 779 -16.06 -16.91 -11.29
N LYS A 780 -15.46 -18.05 -10.93
CA LYS A 780 -14.02 -18.20 -10.63
C LYS A 780 -13.08 -17.58 -11.68
N ASP A 781 -13.40 -17.72 -12.96
CA ASP A 781 -12.56 -17.21 -14.07
C ASP A 781 -12.56 -15.66 -14.18
N ASN A 782 -13.52 -15.00 -13.51
CA ASN A 782 -13.64 -13.54 -13.43
C ASN A 782 -13.22 -12.97 -12.05
N GLN A 783 -13.05 -13.80 -11.02
CA GLN A 783 -12.71 -13.37 -9.65
C GLN A 783 -11.39 -12.56 -9.58
N SER A 784 -10.40 -12.89 -10.41
CA SER A 784 -9.13 -12.15 -10.50
C SER A 784 -9.30 -10.69 -10.95
N LYS A 785 -10.38 -10.34 -11.65
CA LYS A 785 -10.65 -8.99 -12.18
C LYS A 785 -11.14 -8.00 -11.10
N LEU A 786 -11.39 -8.49 -9.89
CA LEU A 786 -11.61 -7.69 -8.69
C LEU A 786 -10.29 -7.29 -8.00
N VAL A 787 -9.16 -7.95 -8.28
CA VAL A 787 -7.85 -7.58 -7.70
C VAL A 787 -7.24 -6.45 -8.53
N THR A 788 -7.48 -5.21 -8.11
CA THR A 788 -7.06 -4.01 -8.85
C THR A 788 -6.53 -2.88 -7.95
N ASN A 789 -6.03 -1.83 -8.58
CA ASN A 789 -5.58 -0.61 -7.94
C ASN A 789 -6.33 0.60 -8.54
N ARG A 790 -7.67 0.55 -8.47
CA ARG A 790 -8.57 1.62 -8.92
C ARG A 790 -8.50 2.79 -7.94
N LEU A 791 -8.22 3.98 -8.44
CA LEU A 791 -8.09 5.20 -7.62
C LEU A 791 -9.47 5.75 -7.26
N ILE A 792 -9.72 5.98 -5.96
CA ILE A 792 -10.88 6.75 -5.50
C ILE A 792 -10.36 8.07 -4.94
N VAL A 793 -10.90 9.19 -5.41
CA VAL A 793 -10.56 10.54 -4.92
C VAL A 793 -11.81 11.12 -4.24
N ASP A 794 -11.70 11.39 -2.95
CA ASP A 794 -12.76 12.05 -2.18
C ASP A 794 -12.97 13.51 -2.64
N THR A 795 -14.04 14.12 -2.17
CA THR A 795 -14.38 15.52 -2.45
C THR A 795 -13.33 16.50 -1.91
N MET A 796 -13.14 17.61 -2.61
CA MET A 796 -12.28 18.73 -2.17
C MET A 796 -13.04 19.73 -1.27
N LYS A 797 -14.21 19.34 -0.75
CA LYS A 797 -14.97 20.16 0.21
C LYS A 797 -14.15 20.41 1.48
N LYS A 798 -14.39 21.57 2.09
CA LYS A 798 -14.03 21.91 3.45
C LYS A 798 -15.14 21.52 4.41
N TYR A 799 -14.79 21.32 5.66
CA TYR A 799 -15.70 21.25 6.79
C TYR A 799 -16.47 22.57 6.94
N THR A 800 -17.74 22.45 7.31
CA THR A 800 -18.60 23.59 7.66
C THR A 800 -19.64 23.16 8.69
N SER A 801 -20.04 24.07 9.57
CA SER A 801 -21.23 23.91 10.41
C SER A 801 -22.52 24.38 9.72
N LYS A 802 -22.41 25.06 8.56
CA LYS A 802 -23.56 25.54 7.78
C LYS A 802 -24.17 24.37 6.98
N GLN A 803 -25.31 23.86 7.44
CA GLN A 803 -26.00 22.72 6.82
C GLN A 803 -26.38 22.95 5.34
N ASN A 804 -26.67 24.20 4.95
CA ASN A 804 -27.15 24.57 3.60
C ASN A 804 -26.09 25.28 2.74
N ALA A 805 -24.79 25.21 3.08
CA ALA A 805 -23.75 25.87 2.28
C ALA A 805 -23.57 25.21 0.90
N GLY A 806 -23.69 26.01 -0.17
CA GLY A 806 -23.60 25.51 -1.54
C GLY A 806 -22.19 25.02 -1.87
N ILE A 807 -22.05 23.98 -2.70
CA ILE A 807 -20.76 23.32 -2.98
C ILE A 807 -19.62 24.29 -3.37
N LYS A 808 -19.92 25.40 -4.05
CA LYS A 808 -18.94 26.41 -4.47
C LYS A 808 -18.44 27.32 -3.34
N GLU A 809 -19.19 27.45 -2.24
CA GLU A 809 -18.78 28.14 -1.01
C GLU A 809 -17.81 27.27 -0.20
N ILE A 810 -18.10 25.98 -0.11
CA ILE A 810 -17.34 25.02 0.68
C ILE A 810 -16.25 24.28 -0.10
N TRP A 811 -16.04 24.53 -1.39
CA TRP A 811 -14.92 23.93 -2.12
C TRP A 811 -13.60 24.53 -1.65
N SER A 812 -12.61 23.69 -1.34
CA SER A 812 -11.26 24.18 -1.08
C SER A 812 -10.71 24.88 -2.31
N LYS A 813 -9.88 25.90 -2.09
CA LYS A 813 -8.97 26.38 -3.14
C LYS A 813 -7.98 25.26 -3.47
N GLU A 814 -7.48 25.26 -4.71
CA GLU A 814 -6.44 24.34 -5.15
C GLU A 814 -5.08 24.63 -4.46
N PHE A 815 -4.84 25.90 -4.15
CA PHE A 815 -3.59 26.44 -3.60
C PHE A 815 -3.85 27.76 -2.84
N GLY A 816 -2.81 28.34 -2.25
CA GLY A 816 -2.88 29.58 -1.47
C GLY A 816 -3.22 29.36 0.02
N PRO A 817 -3.30 30.44 0.82
CA PRO A 817 -3.51 30.36 2.27
C PRO A 817 -4.93 29.90 2.65
N GLU A 818 -5.90 30.01 1.72
CA GLU A 818 -7.26 29.50 1.89
C GLU A 818 -7.41 28.01 1.51
N ALA A 819 -6.38 27.33 1.01
CA ALA A 819 -6.48 25.92 0.65
C ALA A 819 -6.31 25.01 1.87
N ASP A 820 -7.17 24.00 2.00
CA ASP A 820 -7.00 22.92 2.97
C ASP A 820 -5.68 22.19 2.70
N LYS A 821 -4.94 21.87 3.77
CA LYS A 821 -3.59 21.28 3.66
C LYS A 821 -3.58 19.98 2.86
N GLY A 822 -4.56 19.09 3.05
CA GLY A 822 -4.67 17.87 2.25
C GLY A 822 -4.83 18.16 0.76
N VAL A 823 -5.57 19.21 0.43
CA VAL A 823 -5.75 19.66 -0.96
C VAL A 823 -4.45 20.24 -1.51
N LYS A 824 -3.90 21.32 -0.92
CA LYS A 824 -2.72 22.00 -1.47
C LYS A 824 -1.41 21.21 -1.39
N ASP A 825 -1.24 20.32 -0.40
CA ASP A 825 0.05 19.67 -0.11
C ASP A 825 0.10 18.20 -0.54
N PHE A 826 -1.03 17.62 -0.98
CA PHE A 826 -1.06 16.26 -1.53
C PHE A 826 -1.91 16.16 -2.81
N MET A 827 -3.18 16.57 -2.78
CA MET A 827 -4.08 16.34 -3.92
C MET A 827 -3.75 17.21 -5.14
N SER A 828 -3.53 18.52 -4.99
CA SER A 828 -3.20 19.42 -6.10
C SER A 828 -1.83 19.08 -6.74
N PRO A 829 -0.73 18.86 -5.98
CA PRO A 829 0.57 18.50 -6.55
C PRO A 829 0.60 17.12 -7.24
N LEU A 830 -0.33 16.22 -6.89
CA LEU A 830 -0.56 14.93 -7.57
C LEU A 830 -1.61 15.00 -8.70
N GLY A 831 -2.14 16.19 -9.03
CA GLY A 831 -3.18 16.33 -10.05
C GLY A 831 -4.52 15.66 -9.70
N MET A 832 -4.73 15.33 -8.42
CA MET A 832 -5.99 14.77 -7.91
C MET A 832 -7.07 15.84 -7.70
N TYR A 833 -6.71 17.13 -7.59
CA TYR A 833 -7.69 18.22 -7.49
C TYR A 833 -8.61 18.31 -8.73
N SER A 834 -9.82 18.83 -8.54
CA SER A 834 -10.78 19.14 -9.61
C SER A 834 -11.62 20.37 -9.22
N PRO A 835 -12.16 21.16 -10.17
CA PRO A 835 -13.19 22.15 -9.90
C PRO A 835 -14.49 21.51 -9.34
N PRO A 836 -15.33 22.27 -8.62
CA PRO A 836 -16.59 21.75 -8.08
C PRO A 836 -17.61 21.47 -9.18
N GLN A 837 -18.16 20.25 -9.21
CA GLN A 837 -19.25 19.84 -10.09
C GLN A 837 -20.55 19.59 -9.31
N SER A 838 -21.70 19.82 -9.93
CA SER A 838 -23.02 19.64 -9.31
C SER A 838 -23.54 18.19 -9.36
N VAL A 839 -22.66 17.20 -9.19
CA VAL A 839 -22.99 15.75 -9.22
C VAL A 839 -22.52 15.07 -7.92
N GLY A 840 -23.02 13.86 -7.64
CA GLY A 840 -22.59 13.07 -6.47
C GLY A 840 -21.10 12.71 -6.53
N ALA A 841 -20.77 11.91 -7.54
CA ALA A 841 -19.42 11.53 -7.95
C ALA A 841 -19.36 11.38 -9.49
N GLU A 842 -18.24 10.88 -10.03
CA GLU A 842 -18.08 10.40 -11.41
C GLU A 842 -17.12 9.19 -11.45
N ALA A 843 -17.45 8.16 -12.23
CA ALA A 843 -16.53 7.08 -12.62
C ALA A 843 -15.92 7.34 -14.00
N ASN A 844 -14.59 7.45 -14.07
CA ASN A 844 -13.87 7.78 -15.31
C ASN A 844 -13.25 6.55 -16.03
N GLY A 845 -13.69 5.35 -15.68
CA GLY A 845 -13.16 4.08 -16.22
C GLY A 845 -11.87 3.58 -15.55
N ALA A 846 -11.03 4.48 -15.02
CA ALA A 846 -9.82 4.13 -14.26
C ALA A 846 -10.01 4.21 -12.73
N GLY A 847 -10.99 4.99 -12.29
CA GLY A 847 -11.28 5.28 -10.89
C GLY A 847 -12.57 6.08 -10.71
N VAL A 848 -12.78 6.56 -9.48
CA VAL A 848 -13.96 7.35 -9.06
C VAL A 848 -13.52 8.67 -8.43
N ARG A 849 -14.27 9.74 -8.66
CA ARG A 849 -14.05 11.07 -8.06
C ARG A 849 -15.34 11.59 -7.43
N TYR A 850 -15.29 12.03 -6.19
CA TYR A 850 -16.45 12.56 -5.46
C TYR A 850 -16.52 14.10 -5.54
N PHE A 851 -17.75 14.66 -5.50
CA PHE A 851 -17.99 16.10 -5.50
C PHE A 851 -19.02 16.53 -4.45
N ILE A 852 -20.32 16.27 -4.66
CA ILE A 852 -21.36 16.57 -3.67
C ILE A 852 -21.31 15.54 -2.53
N ASP A 853 -21.15 14.26 -2.86
CA ASP A 853 -21.08 13.21 -1.84
C ASP A 853 -19.69 13.21 -1.18
N ARG A 854 -19.59 12.68 0.04
CA ARG A 854 -18.33 12.55 0.80
C ARG A 854 -18.08 11.08 1.06
N VAL A 855 -16.90 10.56 0.72
CA VAL A 855 -16.59 9.11 0.76
C VAL A 855 -16.88 8.48 2.12
N LEU A 856 -16.65 9.18 3.24
CA LEU A 856 -16.82 8.63 4.59
C LEU A 856 -18.25 8.72 5.15
N ASP A 857 -19.19 9.35 4.44
CA ASP A 857 -20.61 9.36 4.85
C ASP A 857 -21.29 8.03 4.49
N ASP A 858 -22.40 7.69 5.16
CA ASP A 858 -23.28 6.57 4.76
C ASP A 858 -23.65 6.65 3.28
N ARG A 859 -24.13 7.82 2.82
CA ARG A 859 -24.42 8.07 1.41
C ARG A 859 -23.19 7.92 0.49
N GLY A 860 -21.98 8.24 0.98
CA GLY A 860 -20.74 8.04 0.23
C GLY A 860 -20.44 6.57 -0.07
N SER A 861 -20.87 5.66 0.82
CA SER A 861 -20.77 4.21 0.65
C SER A 861 -21.82 3.68 -0.36
N ALA A 862 -22.99 4.31 -0.46
CA ALA A 862 -23.96 4.04 -1.53
C ALA A 862 -23.41 4.50 -2.88
N THR A 863 -22.91 5.73 -2.96
CA THR A 863 -22.23 6.25 -4.16
C THR A 863 -21.03 5.39 -4.56
N TYR A 864 -20.31 4.77 -3.61
CA TYR A 864 -19.25 3.80 -3.93
C TYR A 864 -19.78 2.58 -4.70
N SER A 865 -20.88 1.97 -4.25
CA SER A 865 -21.51 0.85 -4.98
C SER A 865 -22.02 1.25 -6.37
N HIS A 866 -22.60 2.46 -6.50
CA HIS A 866 -23.07 3.04 -7.75
C HIS A 866 -21.91 3.18 -8.76
N GLU A 867 -20.85 3.89 -8.38
CA GLU A 867 -19.72 4.19 -9.27
C GLU A 867 -18.87 2.95 -9.55
N MET A 868 -18.71 2.05 -8.57
CA MET A 868 -18.07 0.75 -8.80
C MET A 868 -18.88 -0.14 -9.75
N THR A 869 -20.22 0.02 -9.83
CA THR A 869 -21.03 -0.66 -10.86
C THR A 869 -20.60 -0.21 -12.25
N HIS A 870 -20.43 1.09 -12.50
CA HIS A 870 -19.95 1.60 -13.79
C HIS A 870 -18.55 1.08 -14.18
N LEU A 871 -17.71 0.76 -13.19
CA LEU A 871 -16.34 0.24 -13.38
C LEU A 871 -16.25 -1.30 -13.46
N LEU A 872 -17.30 -2.03 -13.05
CA LEU A 872 -17.31 -3.49 -12.91
C LEU A 872 -18.37 -4.19 -13.77
N ASP A 873 -19.38 -3.48 -14.30
CA ASP A 873 -20.51 -4.10 -14.99
C ASP A 873 -20.09 -5.00 -16.16
N ARG A 874 -19.29 -4.48 -17.10
CA ARG A 874 -18.77 -5.20 -18.29
C ARG A 874 -17.73 -6.29 -18.00
N THR A 875 -17.32 -6.51 -16.74
CA THR A 875 -16.19 -7.39 -16.40
C THR A 875 -16.54 -8.43 -15.34
N VAL A 876 -17.20 -8.01 -14.27
CA VAL A 876 -17.53 -8.85 -13.10
C VAL A 876 -19.02 -9.16 -13.07
N LEU A 877 -19.87 -8.13 -12.97
CA LEU A 877 -21.32 -8.31 -12.77
C LEU A 877 -21.94 -9.06 -13.95
N PHE A 878 -21.62 -8.68 -15.18
CA PHE A 878 -22.15 -9.33 -16.39
C PHE A 878 -21.22 -10.42 -16.94
N ASN A 879 -20.43 -11.07 -16.07
CA ASN A 879 -19.60 -12.22 -16.41
C ASN A 879 -18.66 -12.00 -17.62
N ASN A 880 -18.09 -10.80 -17.76
CA ASN A 880 -17.27 -10.35 -18.90
C ASN A 880 -18.01 -10.22 -20.25
N TYR A 881 -19.34 -10.09 -20.23
CA TYR A 881 -20.13 -9.62 -21.36
C TYR A 881 -20.41 -8.11 -21.27
N GLY A 882 -20.79 -7.48 -22.38
CA GLY A 882 -21.21 -6.08 -22.39
C GLY A 882 -22.58 -5.87 -21.75
N ARG A 883 -22.91 -4.60 -21.48
CA ARG A 883 -24.28 -4.15 -21.13
C ARG A 883 -25.27 -4.59 -22.23
N ARG A 884 -26.55 -4.80 -21.88
CA ARG A 884 -27.63 -4.94 -22.87
C ARG A 884 -27.53 -3.84 -23.93
N ASP A 885 -27.53 -4.20 -25.21
CA ASP A 885 -27.47 -3.21 -26.28
C ASP A 885 -28.59 -2.16 -26.13
N GLY A 886 -28.26 -0.87 -26.33
CA GLY A 886 -29.17 0.26 -26.13
C GLY A 886 -29.19 0.87 -24.71
N THR A 887 -28.62 0.20 -23.70
CA THR A 887 -28.59 0.69 -22.29
C THR A 887 -27.32 1.46 -21.91
N GLY A 888 -27.49 2.44 -21.02
CA GLY A 888 -26.43 3.25 -20.42
C GLY A 888 -25.80 2.63 -19.16
N ALA A 889 -24.95 3.39 -18.46
CA ALA A 889 -24.33 2.97 -17.19
C ALA A 889 -25.28 3.16 -15.99
N GLU A 890 -25.86 4.36 -15.88
CA GLU A 890 -26.90 4.75 -14.91
C GLU A 890 -28.02 3.72 -14.73
N PHE A 891 -28.36 3.05 -15.84
CA PHE A 891 -29.41 2.05 -15.92
C PHE A 891 -29.22 0.93 -14.87
N TYR A 892 -27.98 0.49 -14.67
CA TYR A 892 -27.62 -0.63 -13.79
C TYR A 892 -27.21 -0.21 -12.39
N ALA A 893 -26.63 0.98 -12.26
CA ALA A 893 -26.29 1.50 -10.94
C ALA A 893 -27.58 1.87 -10.20
N ARG A 894 -28.35 2.85 -10.69
CA ARG A 894 -29.59 3.26 -10.02
C ARG A 894 -30.69 2.22 -10.18
N GLY A 895 -31.09 1.64 -9.05
CA GLY A 895 -32.21 0.71 -8.96
C GLY A 895 -31.88 -0.74 -9.35
N ILE A 896 -30.59 -1.12 -9.40
CA ILE A 896 -30.18 -2.55 -9.36
C ILE A 896 -29.01 -2.76 -8.39
N PHE A 897 -27.89 -2.05 -8.55
CA PHE A 897 -26.65 -2.30 -7.77
C PHE A 897 -26.22 -1.18 -6.80
N GLU A 898 -26.80 0.02 -6.88
CA GLU A 898 -26.64 1.05 -5.85
C GLU A 898 -27.33 0.62 -4.55
N ASN A 899 -26.54 0.46 -3.49
CA ASN A 899 -27.03 0.05 -2.17
C ASN A 899 -27.77 1.18 -1.44
N SER A 900 -28.92 0.89 -0.84
CA SER A 900 -29.66 1.85 -0.01
C SER A 900 -28.85 2.26 1.21
N TYR A 901 -28.86 3.56 1.55
CA TYR A 901 -28.35 4.10 2.82
C TYR A 901 -29.48 4.50 3.79
N THR A 902 -30.74 4.28 3.42
CA THR A 902 -31.96 4.58 4.21
C THR A 902 -32.89 3.34 4.27
N PRO A 903 -32.37 2.18 4.72
CA PRO A 903 -33.00 0.85 4.57
C PRO A 903 -34.33 0.65 5.31
N GLU A 904 -34.61 1.50 6.30
CA GLU A 904 -35.85 1.45 7.10
C GLU A 904 -37.04 2.08 6.36
N THR A 905 -36.76 2.92 5.35
CA THR A 905 -37.75 3.70 4.58
C THR A 905 -37.74 3.41 3.08
N ASP A 906 -36.56 3.11 2.51
CA ASP A 906 -36.42 2.71 1.12
C ASP A 906 -37.12 1.36 0.89
N SER A 907 -37.98 1.31 -0.13
CA SER A 907 -38.76 0.10 -0.46
C SER A 907 -38.64 -0.36 -1.91
N TYR A 908 -37.70 0.19 -2.69
CA TYR A 908 -37.35 -0.34 -4.01
C TYR A 908 -36.49 -1.60 -3.92
N PHE A 909 -36.53 -2.44 -4.96
CA PHE A 909 -35.70 -3.63 -5.06
C PHE A 909 -34.22 -3.26 -4.91
N ASN A 910 -33.58 -3.82 -3.89
CA ASN A 910 -32.17 -3.62 -3.53
C ASN A 910 -31.63 -4.92 -2.89
N LEU A 911 -30.31 -5.03 -2.83
CA LEU A 911 -29.56 -6.14 -2.25
C LEU A 911 -28.41 -5.53 -1.45
N ASN A 912 -28.45 -5.57 -0.12
CA ASN A 912 -27.45 -4.90 0.70
C ASN A 912 -26.10 -5.63 0.61
N PHE A 913 -25.15 -5.04 -0.12
CA PHE A 913 -23.78 -5.55 -0.26
C PHE A 913 -22.75 -4.72 0.53
N VAL A 914 -23.16 -3.67 1.25
CA VAL A 914 -22.25 -2.65 1.83
C VAL A 914 -22.34 -2.54 3.35
N TYR A 915 -23.55 -2.53 3.92
CA TYR A 915 -23.78 -2.09 5.30
C TYR A 915 -24.02 -3.25 6.25
N ASP A 916 -23.58 -3.08 7.51
CA ASP A 916 -24.20 -3.80 8.61
C ASP A 916 -25.47 -3.04 9.05
N GLU A 917 -26.59 -3.75 8.99
CA GLU A 917 -27.94 -3.32 9.34
C GLU A 917 -28.56 -4.27 10.39
N SER A 918 -27.72 -4.99 11.14
CA SER A 918 -28.16 -5.97 12.14
C SER A 918 -29.08 -5.35 13.20
N ASP A 919 -28.80 -4.10 13.60
CA ASP A 919 -29.59 -3.34 14.57
C ASP A 919 -30.74 -2.52 13.94
N LYS A 920 -30.92 -2.58 12.61
CA LYS A 920 -31.98 -1.86 11.88
C LYS A 920 -33.13 -2.79 11.51
N GLU A 921 -34.34 -2.24 11.51
CA GLU A 921 -35.53 -2.88 10.92
C GLU A 921 -35.56 -2.56 9.41
N SER A 922 -34.62 -3.16 8.68
CA SER A 922 -34.43 -3.05 7.22
C SER A 922 -35.54 -3.76 6.41
N PHE A 923 -35.72 -3.39 5.14
CA PHE A 923 -36.44 -4.19 4.14
C PHE A 923 -35.54 -5.16 3.36
N TYR A 924 -34.24 -5.14 3.62
CA TYR A 924 -33.20 -5.88 2.91
C TYR A 924 -32.51 -6.90 3.83
N ASN A 925 -31.54 -7.64 3.28
CA ASN A 925 -30.66 -8.47 4.09
C ASN A 925 -29.83 -7.61 5.06
N LYS A 926 -29.68 -8.07 6.30
CA LYS A 926 -29.05 -7.33 7.39
C LYS A 926 -27.56 -7.09 7.16
N THR A 927 -26.85 -8.05 6.55
CA THR A 927 -25.43 -7.91 6.26
C THR A 927 -25.06 -8.51 4.91
N PRO A 928 -23.92 -8.11 4.30
CA PRO A 928 -23.46 -8.69 3.02
C PRO A 928 -23.05 -10.16 3.16
N GLU A 929 -22.85 -10.64 4.40
CA GLU A 929 -22.57 -12.03 4.73
C GLU A 929 -23.77 -12.97 4.51
N ARG A 930 -24.98 -12.43 4.22
CA ARG A 930 -26.15 -13.21 3.78
C ARG A 930 -25.89 -13.97 2.47
N PHE A 931 -24.96 -13.50 1.64
CA PHE A 931 -24.67 -14.07 0.32
C PHE A 931 -23.28 -14.71 0.30
N LYS A 932 -23.21 -16.04 0.49
CA LYS A 932 -21.96 -16.81 0.36
C LYS A 932 -21.73 -17.36 -1.05
N SER A 933 -22.76 -17.39 -1.89
CA SER A 933 -22.68 -17.73 -3.31
C SER A 933 -23.79 -17.06 -4.13
N ALA A 934 -23.75 -17.23 -5.46
CA ALA A 934 -24.87 -16.85 -6.33
C ALA A 934 -26.16 -17.66 -6.06
N THR A 935 -26.07 -18.83 -5.43
CA THR A 935 -27.23 -19.63 -5.01
C THR A 935 -27.94 -18.99 -3.82
N ASP A 936 -27.21 -18.53 -2.80
CA ASP A 936 -27.76 -17.80 -1.65
C ASP A 936 -28.58 -16.57 -2.08
N LEU A 937 -28.09 -15.89 -3.13
CA LEU A 937 -28.75 -14.74 -3.74
C LEU A 937 -30.04 -15.14 -4.47
N LYS A 938 -30.03 -16.27 -5.20
CA LYS A 938 -31.25 -16.85 -5.76
C LYS A 938 -32.26 -17.19 -4.67
N GLU A 939 -31.85 -17.92 -3.63
CA GLU A 939 -32.71 -18.34 -2.52
C GLU A 939 -33.35 -17.15 -1.79
N TYR A 940 -32.55 -16.12 -1.48
CA TYR A 940 -33.04 -14.88 -0.88
C TYR A 940 -34.10 -14.20 -1.75
N MET A 941 -33.82 -14.03 -3.05
CA MET A 941 -34.79 -13.44 -3.97
C MET A 941 -36.01 -14.33 -4.19
N HIS A 942 -35.87 -15.66 -4.13
CA HIS A 942 -36.97 -16.61 -4.24
C HIS A 942 -37.95 -16.47 -3.07
N GLY A 943 -37.46 -16.48 -1.82
CA GLY A 943 -38.30 -16.28 -0.64
C GLY A 943 -38.87 -14.86 -0.52
N SER A 944 -38.13 -13.84 -0.97
CA SER A 944 -38.67 -12.48 -1.12
C SER A 944 -39.86 -12.46 -2.09
N PHE A 945 -39.74 -13.08 -3.26
CA PHE A 945 -40.82 -13.18 -4.23
C PHE A 945 -41.94 -14.16 -3.84
N ASP A 946 -41.70 -15.17 -2.99
CA ASP A 946 -42.76 -15.96 -2.37
C ASP A 946 -43.73 -15.04 -1.60
N VAL A 947 -43.19 -14.09 -0.84
CA VAL A 947 -44.01 -13.07 -0.13
C VAL A 947 -44.63 -12.09 -1.11
N LEU A 948 -43.84 -11.48 -2.00
CA LEU A 948 -44.32 -10.40 -2.87
C LEU A 948 -45.40 -10.87 -3.85
N TYR A 949 -45.21 -12.02 -4.52
CA TYR A 949 -46.26 -12.56 -5.40
C TYR A 949 -47.50 -13.02 -4.63
N THR A 950 -47.37 -13.55 -3.41
CA THR A 950 -48.53 -13.84 -2.55
C THR A 950 -49.31 -12.55 -2.22
N LEU A 951 -48.62 -11.46 -1.89
CA LEU A 951 -49.24 -10.15 -1.60
C LEU A 951 -49.83 -9.48 -2.86
N ASP A 952 -49.23 -9.68 -4.03
CA ASP A 952 -49.72 -9.20 -5.31
C ASP A 952 -50.99 -9.97 -5.74
N TYR A 953 -51.02 -11.28 -5.57
CA TYR A 953 -52.23 -12.09 -5.78
C TYR A 953 -53.38 -11.67 -4.85
N LEU A 954 -53.10 -11.45 -3.56
CA LEU A 954 -54.13 -11.02 -2.60
C LEU A 954 -54.67 -9.62 -2.93
N GLU A 955 -53.83 -8.70 -3.42
CA GLU A 955 -54.29 -7.38 -3.90
C GLU A 955 -55.14 -7.52 -5.17
N ALA A 956 -54.76 -8.39 -6.11
CA ALA A 956 -55.56 -8.70 -7.29
C ALA A 956 -56.96 -9.25 -6.92
N GLU A 957 -57.02 -10.24 -6.03
CA GLU A 957 -58.26 -10.82 -5.52
C GLU A 957 -59.12 -9.81 -4.75
N ALA A 958 -58.51 -8.94 -3.95
CA ALA A 958 -59.22 -7.84 -3.27
C ALA A 958 -59.78 -6.81 -4.27
N SER A 959 -59.05 -6.51 -5.35
CA SER A 959 -59.49 -5.61 -6.42
C SER A 959 -60.58 -6.22 -7.32
N ARG A 960 -60.74 -7.56 -7.31
CA ARG A 960 -61.62 -8.30 -8.22
C ARG A 960 -63.07 -7.83 -8.19
N GLY A 961 -63.59 -7.57 -6.98
CA GLY A 961 -64.96 -7.11 -6.73
C GLY A 961 -65.21 -5.61 -6.98
N LEU A 962 -64.19 -4.84 -7.36
CA LEU A 962 -64.36 -3.43 -7.73
C LEU A 962 -65.10 -3.29 -9.07
N SER A 963 -65.91 -2.23 -9.22
CA SER A 963 -66.56 -1.93 -10.50
C SER A 963 -65.55 -1.54 -11.58
N ALA A 964 -65.94 -1.55 -12.86
CA ALA A 964 -65.06 -1.10 -13.94
C ALA A 964 -64.58 0.36 -13.73
N SER A 965 -65.46 1.24 -13.25
CA SER A 965 -65.15 2.65 -12.94
C SER A 965 -64.26 2.80 -11.69
N ASP A 966 -64.35 1.88 -10.72
CA ASP A 966 -63.41 1.84 -9.60
C ASP A 966 -62.03 1.34 -10.03
N LYS A 967 -61.98 0.38 -10.96
CA LYS A 967 -60.75 -0.19 -11.51
C LYS A 967 -59.99 0.83 -12.37
N THR A 968 -60.64 1.72 -13.12
CA THR A 968 -59.94 2.83 -13.82
C THR A 968 -59.33 3.86 -12.86
N VAL A 969 -59.85 3.96 -11.64
CA VAL A 969 -59.28 4.79 -10.57
C VAL A 969 -58.13 4.06 -9.85
N TYR A 970 -58.28 2.76 -9.58
CA TYR A 970 -57.31 1.95 -8.84
C TYR A 970 -56.10 1.50 -9.68
N PHE A 971 -56.26 1.35 -10.99
CA PHE A 971 -55.25 0.81 -11.91
C PHE A 971 -54.90 1.75 -13.07
N LYS A 972 -53.74 1.49 -13.66
CA LYS A 972 -53.16 2.11 -14.85
C LYS A 972 -52.56 1.03 -15.74
N GLN A 973 -52.16 1.38 -16.96
CA GLN A 973 -51.45 0.47 -17.87
C GLN A 973 -50.02 0.96 -18.13
N LEU A 974 -49.04 0.06 -18.09
CA LEU A 974 -47.64 0.30 -18.46
C LEU A 974 -47.42 -0.25 -19.87
N LEU A 975 -47.65 0.56 -20.90
CA LEU A 975 -47.68 0.08 -22.29
C LEU A 975 -46.36 0.35 -23.05
N PRO A 976 -46.01 -0.43 -24.09
CA PRO A 976 -44.87 -0.15 -24.94
C PRO A 976 -45.09 1.13 -25.77
N SER A 977 -44.00 1.82 -26.08
CA SER A 977 -44.00 3.04 -26.87
C SER A 977 -42.72 3.18 -27.70
N ALA A 978 -42.74 4.03 -28.73
CA ALA A 978 -41.53 4.40 -29.45
C ALA A 978 -40.54 5.09 -28.50
N THR A 979 -39.25 4.76 -28.60
CA THR A 979 -38.18 5.28 -27.73
C THR A 979 -38.30 6.79 -27.49
N SER A 980 -38.34 7.17 -26.21
CA SER A 980 -38.21 8.54 -25.71
C SER A 980 -36.83 8.70 -25.06
N GLY A 981 -36.30 9.92 -24.92
CA GLY A 981 -34.94 10.12 -24.42
C GLY A 981 -33.85 9.55 -25.34
N SER A 982 -32.70 9.17 -24.76
CA SER A 982 -31.51 8.73 -25.52
C SER A 982 -31.12 7.29 -25.20
N ARG A 983 -31.06 6.42 -26.22
CA ARG A 983 -30.53 5.05 -26.14
C ARG A 983 -29.04 5.04 -26.50
N THR A 984 -28.26 4.20 -25.82
CA THR A 984 -26.81 4.11 -26.06
C THR A 984 -26.53 3.51 -27.44
N PRO A 985 -25.77 4.20 -28.34
CA PRO A 985 -25.48 3.68 -29.66
C PRO A 985 -24.64 2.40 -29.60
N VAL A 986 -25.03 1.38 -30.37
CA VAL A 986 -24.22 0.17 -30.59
C VAL A 986 -24.14 -0.14 -32.08
N SER A 987 -22.95 -0.58 -32.52
CA SER A 987 -22.72 -1.01 -33.89
C SER A 987 -23.26 -2.43 -34.14
N TYR A 988 -23.69 -2.67 -35.38
CA TYR A 988 -24.20 -3.94 -35.89
C TYR A 988 -23.63 -4.14 -37.29
N PRO A 989 -22.80 -5.19 -37.54
CA PRO A 989 -22.20 -5.43 -38.86
C PRO A 989 -23.24 -5.68 -39.95
N ASN A 990 -24.36 -6.34 -39.60
CA ASN A 990 -25.53 -6.50 -40.44
C ASN A 990 -26.66 -5.55 -39.95
N PRO A 991 -27.04 -4.53 -40.73
CA PRO A 991 -28.12 -3.62 -40.36
C PRO A 991 -29.51 -4.26 -40.23
N SER A 992 -29.78 -5.41 -40.87
CA SER A 992 -31.12 -6.03 -40.83
C SER A 992 -31.46 -6.68 -39.49
N VAL A 993 -30.44 -7.02 -38.69
CA VAL A 993 -30.59 -7.57 -37.32
C VAL A 993 -30.41 -6.50 -36.23
N LYS A 994 -30.28 -5.22 -36.60
CA LYS A 994 -30.14 -4.14 -35.62
C LYS A 994 -31.42 -4.02 -34.78
N PRO A 995 -31.36 -4.14 -33.44
CA PRO A 995 -32.55 -4.08 -32.61
C PRO A 995 -33.29 -2.73 -32.65
N THR A 996 -34.62 -2.80 -32.57
CA THR A 996 -35.51 -1.64 -32.41
C THR A 996 -35.99 -1.59 -30.96
N HIS A 997 -35.22 -0.89 -30.12
CA HIS A 997 -35.54 -0.68 -28.71
C HIS A 997 -36.78 0.21 -28.52
N GLN A 998 -37.56 -0.06 -27.48
CA GLN A 998 -38.75 0.68 -27.09
C GLN A 998 -38.52 1.49 -25.80
N SER A 999 -39.45 2.39 -25.50
CA SER A 999 -39.66 3.04 -24.20
C SER A 999 -41.04 2.63 -23.69
N GLU A 1000 -41.40 3.02 -22.48
CA GLU A 1000 -42.71 2.73 -21.90
C GLU A 1000 -43.54 4.00 -21.72
N GLU A 1001 -44.86 3.85 -21.62
CA GLU A 1001 -45.78 4.95 -21.37
C GLU A 1001 -46.88 4.50 -20.39
N ILE A 1002 -46.93 5.11 -19.21
CA ILE A 1002 -47.96 4.82 -18.22
C ILE A 1002 -49.22 5.62 -18.56
N LYS A 1003 -50.34 4.93 -18.80
CA LYS A 1003 -51.63 5.52 -19.18
C LYS A 1003 -52.72 5.24 -18.15
N ALA A 1004 -53.68 6.15 -18.06
CA ALA A 1004 -54.94 5.88 -17.38
C ALA A 1004 -55.68 4.73 -18.09
N LEU A 1005 -56.26 3.83 -17.32
CA LEU A 1005 -57.02 2.68 -17.81
C LEU A 1005 -58.42 3.12 -18.30
N THR A 1006 -58.92 2.56 -19.40
CA THR A 1006 -60.30 2.83 -19.86
C THR A 1006 -61.30 1.88 -19.20
N GLU A 1007 -62.59 2.24 -19.11
CA GLU A 1007 -63.60 1.34 -18.54
C GLU A 1007 -63.79 0.05 -19.38
N ALA A 1008 -63.55 0.13 -20.69
CA ALA A 1008 -63.60 -1.02 -21.58
C ALA A 1008 -62.43 -2.00 -21.34
N ASP A 1009 -61.27 -1.49 -20.94
CA ASP A 1009 -60.12 -2.31 -20.54
C ASP A 1009 -60.26 -2.81 -19.10
N ALA A 1010 -60.72 -1.96 -18.18
CA ALA A 1010 -61.02 -2.32 -16.79
C ALA A 1010 -62.07 -3.44 -16.66
N SER A 1011 -63.01 -3.50 -17.60
CA SER A 1011 -64.03 -4.57 -17.68
C SER A 1011 -63.45 -5.95 -18.03
N LYS A 1012 -62.20 -6.02 -18.52
CA LYS A 1012 -61.49 -7.28 -18.81
C LYS A 1012 -60.78 -7.87 -17.59
N LEU A 1013 -60.67 -7.09 -16.50
CA LEU A 1013 -59.83 -7.42 -15.34
C LEU A 1013 -60.64 -8.24 -14.31
N GLY A 1014 -60.62 -9.56 -14.51
CA GLY A 1014 -61.38 -10.55 -13.72
C GLY A 1014 -60.58 -11.34 -12.69
N ASP A 1015 -59.25 -11.41 -12.84
CA ASP A 1015 -58.30 -12.17 -12.01
C ASP A 1015 -56.84 -11.71 -12.21
N VAL A 1016 -55.89 -12.28 -11.48
CA VAL A 1016 -54.46 -11.89 -11.56
C VAL A 1016 -53.81 -12.16 -12.93
N HIS A 1017 -54.25 -13.19 -13.68
CA HIS A 1017 -53.74 -13.45 -15.03
C HIS A 1017 -54.18 -12.37 -16.01
N SER A 1018 -55.43 -11.91 -15.91
CA SER A 1018 -55.95 -10.81 -16.71
C SER A 1018 -55.26 -9.47 -16.40
N LEU A 1019 -54.79 -9.25 -15.16
CA LEU A 1019 -53.95 -8.08 -14.81
C LEU A 1019 -52.56 -8.14 -15.47
N ILE A 1020 -51.98 -9.35 -15.56
CA ILE A 1020 -50.71 -9.58 -16.27
C ILE A 1020 -50.89 -9.32 -17.78
N ASP A 1021 -51.91 -9.92 -18.40
CA ASP A 1021 -52.14 -9.84 -19.86
C ASP A 1021 -52.55 -8.44 -20.36
N ASN A 1022 -53.13 -7.60 -19.50
CA ASN A 1022 -53.54 -6.23 -19.85
C ASN A 1022 -52.54 -5.15 -19.38
N HIS A 1023 -51.30 -5.55 -19.05
CA HIS A 1023 -50.18 -4.66 -18.70
C HIS A 1023 -50.47 -3.74 -17.48
N ILE A 1024 -51.14 -4.27 -16.47
CA ILE A 1024 -51.66 -3.48 -15.34
C ILE A 1024 -50.57 -3.13 -14.31
N VAL A 1025 -50.62 -1.89 -13.84
CA VAL A 1025 -49.87 -1.36 -12.69
C VAL A 1025 -50.79 -0.55 -11.77
N VAL A 1026 -50.53 -0.57 -10.46
CA VAL A 1026 -51.32 0.15 -9.45
C VAL A 1026 -51.25 1.68 -9.58
N ASN A 1027 -52.32 2.40 -9.19
CA ASN A 1027 -52.39 3.87 -9.29
C ASN A 1027 -51.22 4.57 -8.58
N ARG A 1028 -50.84 4.05 -7.40
CA ARG A 1028 -49.83 4.61 -6.49
C ARG A 1028 -48.39 4.65 -7.04
N TYR A 1029 -48.05 3.78 -8.00
CA TYR A 1029 -46.72 3.77 -8.61
C TYR A 1029 -46.43 5.07 -9.39
N ILE A 1030 -45.30 5.72 -9.12
CA ILE A 1030 -44.88 7.01 -9.74
C ILE A 1030 -43.50 6.89 -10.37
N ILE A 1031 -43.22 7.71 -11.40
CA ILE A 1031 -42.02 7.55 -12.24
C ILE A 1031 -41.06 8.75 -12.27
N LYS A 1032 -41.54 9.99 -12.08
CA LYS A 1032 -40.74 11.21 -12.27
C LYS A 1032 -41.27 12.28 -11.32
N GLY A 1033 -40.61 12.47 -10.18
CA GLY A 1033 -41.22 13.12 -9.02
C GLY A 1033 -42.62 12.56 -8.74
N PHE A 1034 -43.59 13.46 -8.63
CA PHE A 1034 -45.00 13.13 -8.38
C PHE A 1034 -45.81 12.73 -9.63
N THR A 1035 -45.16 12.46 -10.77
CA THR A 1035 -45.81 12.07 -12.04
C THR A 1035 -46.28 10.62 -12.02
N ALA A 1036 -47.59 10.40 -12.18
CA ALA A 1036 -48.23 9.07 -12.17
C ALA A 1036 -48.59 8.51 -13.56
N THR A 1037 -48.55 9.32 -14.62
CA THR A 1037 -48.83 8.92 -16.02
C THR A 1037 -47.95 9.72 -16.98
N GLY A 1038 -47.54 9.13 -18.09
CA GLY A 1038 -46.67 9.75 -19.09
C GLY A 1038 -45.60 8.81 -19.61
N LYS A 1039 -44.71 9.34 -20.46
CA LYS A 1039 -43.60 8.57 -21.05
C LYS A 1039 -42.46 8.32 -20.06
N VAL A 1040 -41.80 7.20 -20.27
CA VAL A 1040 -40.62 6.71 -19.55
C VAL A 1040 -39.43 6.87 -20.50
N ASP A 1041 -38.56 7.82 -20.19
CA ASP A 1041 -37.41 8.18 -21.03
C ASP A 1041 -36.33 7.09 -20.97
N ALA A 1042 -35.64 6.83 -22.07
CA ALA A 1042 -34.56 5.86 -22.12
C ALA A 1042 -33.39 6.26 -21.22
N ASN A 1043 -32.90 5.30 -20.44
CA ASN A 1043 -31.77 5.43 -19.50
C ASN A 1043 -32.03 6.41 -18.36
N GLY A 1044 -33.26 6.42 -17.82
CA GLY A 1044 -33.64 7.24 -16.67
C GLY A 1044 -33.31 6.59 -15.31
N TYR A 1045 -33.21 7.43 -14.28
CA TYR A 1045 -32.97 7.07 -12.87
C TYR A 1045 -34.19 6.46 -12.16
N TYR A 1046 -34.92 5.59 -12.86
CA TYR A 1046 -36.11 4.92 -12.33
C TYR A 1046 -35.76 3.84 -11.30
N THR A 1047 -36.62 3.68 -10.31
CA THR A 1047 -36.60 2.56 -9.37
C THR A 1047 -37.95 1.81 -9.44
N VAL A 1048 -37.96 0.57 -8.97
CA VAL A 1048 -39.18 -0.25 -8.89
C VAL A 1048 -39.41 -0.58 -7.42
N ASP A 1049 -40.53 -0.09 -6.86
CA ASP A 1049 -40.91 -0.40 -5.49
C ASP A 1049 -41.33 -1.88 -5.36
N MET A 1050 -41.01 -2.51 -4.23
CA MET A 1050 -41.39 -3.90 -3.94
C MET A 1050 -42.89 -4.05 -3.67
N PHE A 1051 -43.55 -2.98 -3.21
CA PHE A 1051 -44.94 -3.00 -2.74
C PHE A 1051 -45.91 -2.26 -3.66
N ASP A 1052 -45.42 -1.59 -4.72
CA ASP A 1052 -46.24 -1.06 -5.81
C ASP A 1052 -46.31 -2.06 -6.97
N THR A 1053 -47.41 -2.81 -7.01
CA THR A 1053 -47.52 -3.96 -7.90
C THR A 1053 -47.55 -3.59 -9.37
N ILE A 1054 -46.55 -4.08 -10.10
CA ILE A 1054 -46.49 -4.13 -11.55
C ILE A 1054 -46.84 -5.57 -11.97
N TYR A 1055 -48.12 -5.81 -12.30
CA TYR A 1055 -48.63 -7.13 -12.67
C TYR A 1055 -48.09 -7.52 -14.05
N GLY A 1056 -48.49 -6.77 -15.07
CA GLY A 1056 -48.03 -6.97 -16.44
C GLY A 1056 -46.80 -6.11 -16.74
N VAL A 1057 -45.86 -6.68 -17.49
CA VAL A 1057 -44.63 -6.05 -17.94
C VAL A 1057 -44.47 -6.32 -19.44
N ASN A 1058 -43.71 -5.48 -20.12
CA ASN A 1058 -43.63 -5.46 -21.59
C ASN A 1058 -42.60 -6.48 -22.12
N GLU A 1059 -42.88 -7.05 -23.29
CA GLU A 1059 -41.96 -7.93 -24.05
C GLU A 1059 -41.88 -7.41 -25.49
N ASN A 1060 -40.67 -7.22 -26.01
CA ASN A 1060 -40.40 -6.67 -27.34
C ASN A 1060 -39.75 -7.72 -28.23
N ASP A 1061 -40.36 -7.98 -29.40
CA ASP A 1061 -39.93 -8.97 -30.38
C ASP A 1061 -38.66 -8.53 -31.16
N LYS A 1062 -38.40 -7.22 -31.23
CA LYS A 1062 -37.32 -6.60 -32.03
C LYS A 1062 -36.23 -5.91 -31.21
N GLY A 1063 -36.32 -5.85 -29.88
CA GLY A 1063 -35.33 -5.17 -29.04
C GLY A 1063 -35.65 -5.26 -27.55
N MET A 1064 -35.25 -4.24 -26.77
CA MET A 1064 -35.64 -4.14 -25.36
C MET A 1064 -37.01 -3.49 -25.20
N SER A 1065 -37.73 -3.86 -24.15
CA SER A 1065 -39.10 -3.41 -23.86
C SER A 1065 -39.16 -2.04 -23.19
N GLY A 1066 -38.29 -1.77 -22.20
CA GLY A 1066 -38.17 -0.45 -21.57
C GLY A 1066 -37.64 -0.48 -20.14
N ASP A 1067 -37.44 0.72 -19.58
CA ASP A 1067 -36.64 0.97 -18.38
C ASP A 1067 -37.24 0.47 -17.05
N ILE A 1068 -38.56 0.29 -16.97
CA ILE A 1068 -39.27 -0.17 -15.77
C ILE A 1068 -39.47 -1.67 -15.87
N SER A 1069 -40.02 -2.15 -17.00
CA SER A 1069 -40.21 -3.59 -17.24
C SER A 1069 -38.88 -4.34 -17.12
N PHE A 1070 -37.79 -3.83 -17.71
CA PHE A 1070 -36.49 -4.50 -17.63
C PHE A 1070 -35.96 -4.62 -16.20
N ARG A 1071 -36.07 -3.57 -15.38
CA ARG A 1071 -35.63 -3.64 -13.97
C ARG A 1071 -36.46 -4.65 -13.18
N LYS A 1072 -37.79 -4.63 -13.34
CA LYS A 1072 -38.69 -5.59 -12.67
C LYS A 1072 -38.43 -7.03 -13.14
N GLN A 1073 -38.29 -7.26 -14.44
CA GLN A 1073 -37.95 -8.56 -15.04
C GLN A 1073 -36.59 -9.07 -14.55
N ALA A 1074 -35.57 -8.22 -14.46
CA ALA A 1074 -34.24 -8.61 -13.98
C ALA A 1074 -34.30 -9.21 -12.56
N PHE A 1075 -35.00 -8.57 -11.61
CA PHE A 1075 -35.16 -9.12 -10.26
C PHE A 1075 -36.04 -10.40 -10.21
N GLU A 1076 -37.11 -10.44 -11.01
CA GLU A 1076 -37.98 -11.63 -11.13
C GLU A 1076 -37.21 -12.84 -11.72
N LEU A 1077 -36.23 -12.60 -12.61
CA LEU A 1077 -35.35 -13.63 -13.18
C LEU A 1077 -34.25 -14.12 -12.21
N ILE A 1078 -33.76 -13.29 -11.27
CA ILE A 1078 -32.89 -13.77 -10.17
C ILE A 1078 -33.67 -14.79 -9.32
N SER A 1079 -34.92 -14.48 -8.99
CA SER A 1079 -35.79 -15.34 -8.16
C SER A 1079 -36.09 -16.70 -8.80
N GLY A 1080 -36.57 -16.71 -10.06
CA GLY A 1080 -36.95 -17.96 -10.72
C GLY A 1080 -35.74 -18.80 -11.18
N LEU A 1081 -34.78 -18.16 -11.86
CA LEU A 1081 -33.69 -18.88 -12.54
C LEU A 1081 -32.36 -18.78 -11.79
N GLY A 1082 -31.96 -17.58 -11.39
CA GLY A 1082 -30.68 -17.33 -10.71
C GLY A 1082 -29.86 -16.22 -11.39
N TYR A 1083 -28.71 -15.89 -10.78
CA TYR A 1083 -27.89 -14.76 -11.23
C TYR A 1083 -27.28 -14.99 -12.63
N TYR A 1084 -26.80 -16.20 -12.94
CA TYR A 1084 -26.14 -16.48 -14.22
C TYR A 1084 -27.02 -17.19 -15.25
N GLU A 1085 -28.18 -17.68 -14.81
CA GLU A 1085 -29.12 -18.47 -15.58
C GLU A 1085 -30.30 -17.60 -16.06
N GLY A 1086 -30.67 -16.57 -15.29
CA GLY A 1086 -31.71 -15.60 -15.66
C GLY A 1086 -31.21 -14.17 -15.80
N PHE A 1087 -30.60 -13.63 -14.73
CA PHE A 1087 -30.24 -12.21 -14.67
C PHE A 1087 -29.17 -11.81 -15.70
N VAL A 1088 -27.94 -12.35 -15.61
CA VAL A 1088 -26.84 -11.97 -16.53
C VAL A 1088 -27.18 -12.18 -18.01
N PRO A 1089 -27.80 -13.29 -18.45
CA PRO A 1089 -28.21 -13.45 -19.85
C PRO A 1089 -29.24 -12.41 -20.32
N TYR A 1090 -30.06 -11.87 -19.40
CA TYR A 1090 -31.03 -10.82 -19.69
C TYR A 1090 -30.44 -9.41 -19.67
N VAL A 1091 -29.60 -9.09 -18.67
CA VAL A 1091 -29.05 -7.73 -18.50
C VAL A 1091 -27.81 -7.42 -19.32
N SER A 1092 -27.22 -8.44 -19.95
CA SER A 1092 -26.01 -8.31 -20.78
C SER A 1092 -26.30 -8.41 -22.28
N ASN A 1093 -25.25 -8.35 -23.09
CA ASN A 1093 -25.29 -8.73 -24.50
C ASN A 1093 -24.65 -10.10 -24.79
N GLN A 1094 -24.63 -11.01 -23.79
CA GLN A 1094 -24.13 -12.39 -23.89
C GLN A 1094 -24.56 -13.11 -25.18
N TYR A 1095 -25.85 -13.05 -25.53
CA TYR A 1095 -26.41 -13.72 -26.71
C TYR A 1095 -26.34 -12.90 -28.01
N LYS A 1096 -25.60 -11.77 -28.06
CA LYS A 1096 -25.55 -10.91 -29.25
C LYS A 1096 -25.06 -11.66 -30.48
N GLN A 1097 -23.93 -12.37 -30.34
CA GLN A 1097 -23.33 -13.07 -31.47
C GLN A 1097 -24.22 -14.20 -31.98
N ASP A 1098 -24.90 -14.91 -31.09
CA ASP A 1098 -25.83 -15.99 -31.45
C ASP A 1098 -27.05 -15.44 -32.20
N ALA A 1099 -27.60 -14.31 -31.76
CA ALA A 1099 -28.70 -13.63 -32.46
C ALA A 1099 -28.28 -13.13 -33.86
N GLU A 1100 -27.11 -12.49 -33.98
CA GLU A 1100 -26.57 -12.07 -35.27
C GLU A 1100 -26.32 -13.26 -36.21
N ASN A 1101 -25.79 -14.38 -35.69
CA ASN A 1101 -25.58 -15.62 -36.46
C ASN A 1101 -26.91 -16.26 -36.92
N GLU A 1102 -27.94 -16.25 -36.07
CA GLU A 1102 -29.31 -16.72 -36.40
C GLU A 1102 -30.08 -15.74 -37.32
N ASN A 1103 -29.50 -14.61 -37.70
CA ASN A 1103 -30.15 -13.52 -38.45
C ASN A 1103 -31.38 -12.93 -37.74
N ARG A 1104 -31.31 -12.82 -36.41
CA ARG A 1104 -32.36 -12.27 -35.53
C ARG A 1104 -31.83 -11.06 -34.75
N PRO A 1105 -32.66 -10.06 -34.43
CA PRO A 1105 -32.26 -9.02 -33.50
C PRO A 1105 -32.07 -9.59 -32.09
N LEU A 1106 -31.13 -9.02 -31.35
CA LEU A 1106 -31.01 -9.23 -29.90
C LEU A 1106 -32.20 -8.57 -29.19
N SER A 1107 -33.34 -9.27 -29.15
CA SER A 1107 -34.60 -8.84 -28.54
C SER A 1107 -34.85 -9.51 -27.19
N ASP A 1108 -35.88 -9.08 -26.48
CA ASP A 1108 -36.25 -9.68 -25.18
C ASP A 1108 -36.85 -11.07 -25.42
N GLN A 1109 -37.73 -11.21 -26.43
CA GLN A 1109 -38.22 -12.51 -26.91
C GLN A 1109 -37.07 -13.48 -27.24
N TYR A 1110 -36.01 -13.01 -27.91
CA TYR A 1110 -34.86 -13.86 -28.24
C TYR A 1110 -34.18 -14.43 -26.99
N ILE A 1111 -34.02 -13.64 -25.92
CA ILE A 1111 -33.47 -14.17 -24.65
C ILE A 1111 -34.45 -15.17 -24.04
N PHE A 1112 -35.73 -14.82 -23.98
CA PHE A 1112 -36.75 -15.63 -23.29
C PHE A 1112 -36.95 -17.01 -23.94
N GLU A 1113 -36.86 -17.11 -25.27
CA GLU A 1113 -36.78 -18.40 -25.95
C GLU A 1113 -35.61 -19.27 -25.46
N LYS A 1114 -34.44 -18.67 -25.17
CA LYS A 1114 -33.23 -19.36 -24.69
C LYS A 1114 -33.31 -19.73 -23.21
N ILE A 1115 -33.78 -18.83 -22.33
CA ILE A 1115 -33.71 -19.00 -20.86
C ILE A 1115 -35.02 -19.50 -20.23
N LEU A 1116 -36.17 -19.28 -20.86
CA LEU A 1116 -37.49 -19.74 -20.39
C LEU A 1116 -37.99 -20.98 -21.15
N ALA A 1117 -37.09 -21.68 -21.85
CA ALA A 1117 -37.39 -22.88 -22.65
C ALA A 1117 -38.54 -22.69 -23.66
N GLY A 1118 -38.52 -21.58 -24.41
CA GLY A 1118 -39.52 -21.26 -25.43
C GLY A 1118 -40.81 -20.60 -24.92
N LYS A 1119 -40.91 -20.28 -23.62
CA LYS A 1119 -42.06 -19.55 -23.05
C LYS A 1119 -41.90 -18.04 -23.19
N THR A 1120 -43.02 -17.32 -23.29
CA THR A 1120 -43.03 -15.85 -23.16
C THR A 1120 -42.85 -15.45 -21.70
N TYR A 1121 -42.47 -14.19 -21.46
CA TYR A 1121 -42.32 -13.68 -20.10
C TYR A 1121 -43.63 -13.71 -19.32
N ALA A 1122 -44.75 -13.38 -19.98
CA ALA A 1122 -46.08 -13.44 -19.37
C ALA A 1122 -46.47 -14.86 -18.94
N GLN A 1123 -46.09 -15.90 -19.69
CA GLN A 1123 -46.29 -17.29 -19.30
C GLN A 1123 -45.47 -17.65 -18.06
N PHE A 1124 -44.17 -17.33 -18.05
CA PHE A 1124 -43.29 -17.56 -16.89
C PHE A 1124 -43.81 -16.84 -15.63
N LYS A 1125 -44.23 -15.58 -15.73
CA LYS A 1125 -44.76 -14.82 -14.58
C LYS A 1125 -46.06 -15.40 -14.04
N LYS A 1126 -46.95 -15.92 -14.90
CA LYS A 1126 -48.15 -16.65 -14.47
C LYS A 1126 -47.78 -17.96 -13.75
N GLU A 1127 -46.87 -18.76 -14.30
CA GLU A 1127 -46.40 -19.99 -13.65
C GLU A 1127 -45.77 -19.72 -12.27
N GLN A 1128 -44.96 -18.66 -12.15
CA GLN A 1128 -44.39 -18.24 -10.87
C GLN A 1128 -45.47 -17.78 -9.88
N MET A 1129 -46.53 -17.11 -10.33
CA MET A 1129 -47.67 -16.70 -9.50
C MET A 1129 -48.49 -17.92 -9.05
N ASP A 1130 -48.83 -18.82 -9.98
CA ASP A 1130 -49.64 -20.02 -9.73
C ASP A 1130 -48.95 -20.97 -8.74
N GLU A 1131 -47.61 -21.04 -8.78
CA GLU A 1131 -46.80 -21.77 -7.79
C GLU A 1131 -47.00 -21.26 -6.35
N ARG A 1132 -47.20 -19.95 -6.15
CA ARG A 1132 -47.46 -19.35 -4.82
C ARG A 1132 -48.93 -19.50 -4.44
N ILE A 1133 -49.85 -19.33 -5.39
CA ILE A 1133 -51.29 -19.56 -5.18
C ILE A 1133 -51.54 -21.00 -4.71
N ALA A 1134 -50.91 -21.99 -5.34
CA ALA A 1134 -51.00 -23.40 -4.93
C ALA A 1134 -50.43 -23.69 -3.54
N LYS A 1135 -49.53 -22.85 -3.02
CA LYS A 1135 -48.92 -22.94 -1.68
C LYS A 1135 -49.61 -22.06 -0.63
N ILE A 1136 -50.57 -21.20 -1.00
CA ILE A 1136 -51.07 -20.15 -0.10
C ILE A 1136 -51.67 -20.71 1.21
N SER A 1137 -52.34 -21.86 1.14
CA SER A 1137 -52.89 -22.59 2.30
C SER A 1137 -51.83 -23.13 3.27
N LYS A 1138 -50.55 -23.10 2.91
CA LYS A 1138 -49.42 -23.52 3.74
C LYS A 1138 -48.67 -22.36 4.39
N LEU A 1139 -49.03 -21.10 4.15
CA LEU A 1139 -48.36 -19.95 4.77
C LEU A 1139 -48.27 -20.13 6.30
N LYS A 1140 -47.08 -19.90 6.85
CA LYS A 1140 -46.87 -19.85 8.30
C LYS A 1140 -47.60 -18.64 8.90
N SER A 1141 -48.05 -18.80 10.14
CA SER A 1141 -48.63 -17.73 10.95
C SER A 1141 -47.59 -16.68 11.30
N ILE A 1142 -47.98 -15.40 11.25
CA ILE A 1142 -47.13 -14.26 11.64
C ILE A 1142 -47.92 -13.25 12.47
N THR A 1143 -47.22 -12.52 13.34
CA THR A 1143 -47.74 -11.34 14.04
C THR A 1143 -47.17 -10.08 13.37
N ILE A 1144 -48.01 -9.08 13.12
CA ILE A 1144 -47.62 -7.78 12.57
C ILE A 1144 -48.08 -6.63 13.47
N ASP A 1145 -47.30 -5.56 13.53
CA ASP A 1145 -47.77 -4.28 14.09
C ASP A 1145 -48.44 -3.47 12.97
N TYR A 1146 -49.77 -3.43 12.96
CA TYR A 1146 -50.58 -2.78 11.93
C TYR A 1146 -51.62 -1.84 12.55
N LYS A 1147 -51.70 -0.61 12.01
CA LYS A 1147 -52.63 0.45 12.50
C LYS A 1147 -52.55 0.70 14.02
N GLY A 1148 -51.36 0.54 14.62
CA GLY A 1148 -51.12 0.74 16.05
C GLY A 1148 -51.58 -0.41 16.96
N LYS A 1149 -51.74 -1.62 16.40
CA LYS A 1149 -52.10 -2.84 17.14
C LYS A 1149 -51.26 -4.02 16.68
N GLN A 1150 -51.04 -4.97 17.58
CA GLN A 1150 -50.62 -6.32 17.21
C GLN A 1150 -51.80 -7.01 16.52
N GLU A 1151 -51.58 -7.52 15.30
CA GLU A 1151 -52.54 -8.25 14.48
C GLU A 1151 -51.91 -9.60 14.11
N GLU A 1152 -52.61 -10.70 14.40
CA GLU A 1152 -52.07 -12.06 14.30
C GLU A 1152 -52.73 -12.81 13.14
N ILE A 1153 -51.94 -13.07 12.10
CA ILE A 1153 -52.39 -13.66 10.84
C ILE A 1153 -52.15 -15.17 10.91
N PHE A 1154 -53.11 -15.87 11.51
CA PHE A 1154 -53.10 -17.34 11.62
C PHE A 1154 -53.42 -18.07 10.31
N SER A 1155 -54.07 -17.42 9.34
CA SER A 1155 -54.50 -18.07 8.10
C SER A 1155 -54.56 -17.11 6.89
N PRO A 1156 -54.55 -17.64 5.65
CA PRO A 1156 -54.65 -16.83 4.44
C PRO A 1156 -55.96 -16.05 4.34
N GLU A 1157 -57.05 -16.56 4.92
CA GLU A 1157 -58.34 -15.87 4.94
C GLU A 1157 -58.26 -14.57 5.74
N ARG A 1158 -57.52 -14.55 6.86
CA ARG A 1158 -57.30 -13.30 7.61
C ARG A 1158 -56.42 -12.33 6.83
N MET A 1159 -55.40 -12.83 6.13
CA MET A 1159 -54.56 -12.00 5.25
C MET A 1159 -55.38 -11.39 4.09
N LYS A 1160 -56.29 -12.17 3.49
CA LYS A 1160 -57.22 -11.70 2.46
C LYS A 1160 -58.19 -10.64 2.99
N GLN A 1161 -58.77 -10.83 4.17
CA GLN A 1161 -59.62 -9.83 4.82
C GLN A 1161 -58.89 -8.49 5.01
N LEU A 1162 -57.69 -8.52 5.57
CA LEU A 1162 -56.87 -7.32 5.79
C LEU A 1162 -56.55 -6.61 4.45
N MET A 1163 -56.25 -7.38 3.40
CA MET A 1163 -56.00 -6.82 2.06
C MET A 1163 -57.27 -6.22 1.44
N GLU A 1164 -58.43 -6.88 1.60
CA GLU A 1164 -59.72 -6.35 1.18
C GLU A 1164 -60.09 -5.04 1.91
N GLU A 1165 -59.84 -4.95 3.22
CA GLU A 1165 -60.00 -3.72 3.99
C GLU A 1165 -59.05 -2.61 3.47
N ALA A 1166 -57.77 -2.94 3.23
CA ALA A 1166 -56.77 -2.00 2.76
C ALA A 1166 -57.06 -1.47 1.34
N VAL A 1167 -57.47 -2.32 0.40
CA VAL A 1167 -57.85 -1.91 -0.97
C VAL A 1167 -59.09 -1.00 -0.95
N LYS A 1168 -60.08 -1.29 -0.11
CA LYS A 1168 -61.29 -0.45 0.06
C LYS A 1168 -60.93 0.92 0.65
N GLU A 1169 -60.04 0.97 1.64
CA GLU A 1169 -59.53 2.22 2.24
C GLU A 1169 -58.69 3.03 1.24
N GLU A 1170 -57.80 2.37 0.49
CA GLU A 1170 -56.95 3.00 -0.51
C GLU A 1170 -57.75 3.61 -1.67
N LEU A 1171 -58.74 2.88 -2.19
CA LEU A 1171 -59.66 3.41 -3.21
C LEU A 1171 -60.41 4.66 -2.71
N ALA A 1172 -60.83 4.69 -1.44
CA ALA A 1172 -61.43 5.88 -0.84
C ALA A 1172 -60.45 7.06 -0.78
N GLN A 1173 -59.18 6.82 -0.44
CA GLN A 1173 -58.13 7.86 -0.45
C GLN A 1173 -57.81 8.37 -1.86
N ILE A 1174 -57.77 7.49 -2.88
CA ILE A 1174 -57.57 7.87 -4.29
C ILE A 1174 -58.73 8.75 -4.78
N LYS A 1175 -59.98 8.36 -4.48
CA LYS A 1175 -61.19 9.15 -4.80
C LYS A 1175 -61.21 10.50 -4.10
N ALA A 1176 -60.84 10.56 -2.82
CA ALA A 1176 -60.69 11.80 -2.07
C ALA A 1176 -59.49 12.68 -2.52
N GLY A 1177 -58.63 12.15 -3.39
CA GLY A 1177 -57.43 12.85 -3.86
C GLY A 1177 -56.28 12.92 -2.85
N ASN A 1178 -56.33 12.14 -1.78
CA ASN A 1178 -55.26 12.01 -0.78
C ASN A 1178 -54.18 11.03 -1.25
N ILE A 1179 -53.50 11.39 -2.35
CA ILE A 1179 -52.51 10.56 -3.04
C ILE A 1179 -51.28 11.38 -3.44
N SER A 1180 -50.12 10.75 -3.47
CA SER A 1180 -48.82 11.43 -3.66
C SER A 1180 -48.80 12.38 -4.87
N GLN A 1181 -49.36 11.93 -5.99
CA GLN A 1181 -49.45 12.70 -7.24
C GLN A 1181 -50.30 13.99 -7.17
N LYS A 1182 -51.30 14.06 -6.27
CA LYS A 1182 -52.18 15.23 -6.10
C LYS A 1182 -51.77 16.12 -4.94
N GLN A 1183 -51.09 15.54 -3.95
CA GLN A 1183 -50.69 16.20 -2.71
C GLN A 1183 -49.22 16.69 -2.72
N TYR A 1184 -48.48 16.41 -3.80
CA TYR A 1184 -47.07 16.80 -4.02
C TYR A 1184 -46.13 16.46 -2.86
N ARG A 1185 -46.43 15.36 -2.16
CA ARG A 1185 -45.69 14.81 -1.03
C ARG A 1185 -45.85 13.30 -1.03
N PHE A 1186 -44.89 12.54 -0.51
CA PHE A 1186 -45.07 11.09 -0.39
C PHE A 1186 -46.20 10.76 0.58
N ILE A 1187 -47.14 9.92 0.16
CA ILE A 1187 -48.23 9.38 0.98
C ILE A 1187 -48.17 7.86 0.89
N GLU A 1188 -47.74 7.24 1.99
CA GLU A 1188 -47.73 5.80 2.11
C GLU A 1188 -49.15 5.26 2.28
N THR A 1189 -49.57 4.40 1.35
CA THR A 1189 -50.97 3.97 1.21
C THR A 1189 -51.36 2.84 2.18
N PRO A 1190 -52.66 2.57 2.40
CA PRO A 1190 -53.12 1.46 3.24
C PRO A 1190 -52.60 0.08 2.79
N VAL A 1191 -52.52 -0.18 1.48
CA VAL A 1191 -51.97 -1.45 0.96
C VAL A 1191 -50.45 -1.49 1.11
N GLN A 1192 -49.72 -0.40 0.81
CA GLN A 1192 -48.27 -0.34 1.05
C GLN A 1192 -47.94 -0.64 2.52
N LYS A 1193 -48.66 -0.04 3.48
CA LYS A 1193 -48.47 -0.30 4.92
C LYS A 1193 -48.68 -1.77 5.28
N LEU A 1194 -49.75 -2.38 4.79
CA LEU A 1194 -50.03 -3.80 5.05
C LEU A 1194 -48.96 -4.71 4.43
N LYS A 1195 -48.60 -4.47 3.16
CA LYS A 1195 -47.56 -5.23 2.45
C LYS A 1195 -46.19 -5.11 3.15
N LYS A 1196 -45.80 -3.90 3.55
CA LYS A 1196 -44.56 -3.64 4.31
C LYS A 1196 -44.52 -4.37 5.66
N ALA A 1197 -45.61 -4.35 6.41
CA ALA A 1197 -45.70 -5.01 7.72
C ALA A 1197 -45.61 -6.55 7.58
N ILE A 1198 -46.37 -7.13 6.65
CA ILE A 1198 -46.32 -8.59 6.36
C ILE A 1198 -44.93 -9.00 5.85
N TYR A 1199 -44.33 -8.22 4.95
CA TYR A 1199 -43.01 -8.52 4.39
C TYR A 1199 -41.92 -8.50 5.46
N LYS A 1200 -41.89 -7.48 6.35
CA LYS A 1200 -40.93 -7.45 7.48
C LYS A 1200 -41.13 -8.63 8.43
N ALA A 1201 -42.37 -9.01 8.74
CA ALA A 1201 -42.63 -10.16 9.59
C ALA A 1201 -42.16 -11.49 8.96
N TYR A 1202 -42.39 -11.73 7.66
CA TYR A 1202 -41.85 -12.91 6.98
C TYR A 1202 -40.33 -12.87 6.80
N LEU A 1203 -39.72 -11.70 6.52
CA LEU A 1203 -38.26 -11.54 6.47
C LEU A 1203 -37.60 -11.93 7.81
N LYS A 1204 -38.28 -11.61 8.93
CA LYS A 1204 -37.87 -11.93 10.30
C LYS A 1204 -38.10 -13.41 10.65
N GLU A 1205 -39.29 -13.96 10.40
CA GLU A 1205 -39.65 -15.37 10.65
C GLU A 1205 -38.75 -16.33 9.86
N SER A 1206 -38.57 -16.06 8.56
CA SER A 1206 -37.80 -16.91 7.66
C SER A 1206 -36.27 -16.86 7.89
N ASN A 1207 -35.79 -15.99 8.81
CA ASN A 1207 -34.38 -15.67 9.01
C ASN A 1207 -33.69 -15.23 7.70
N GLU A 1208 -34.13 -14.09 7.14
CA GLU A 1208 -33.69 -13.55 5.85
C GLU A 1208 -33.90 -14.53 4.68
N PHE A 1209 -35.08 -15.16 4.62
CA PHE A 1209 -35.42 -16.15 3.59
C PHE A 1209 -34.42 -17.31 3.48
N ARG A 1210 -33.82 -17.74 4.60
CA ARG A 1210 -33.07 -19.01 4.69
C ARG A 1210 -34.00 -20.20 4.90
N ASN A 1211 -35.14 -19.97 5.56
CA ASN A 1211 -36.24 -20.93 5.70
C ASN A 1211 -37.39 -20.52 4.77
N SER A 1212 -38.20 -21.49 4.32
CA SER A 1212 -39.42 -21.16 3.57
C SER A 1212 -40.46 -20.48 4.47
N ILE A 1213 -41.25 -19.57 3.90
CA ILE A 1213 -42.44 -18.98 4.56
C ILE A 1213 -43.63 -19.95 4.63
N TYR A 1214 -43.53 -21.10 3.95
CA TYR A 1214 -44.53 -22.15 3.93
C TYR A 1214 -44.21 -23.26 4.95
N THR A 1215 -45.26 -23.89 5.46
CA THR A 1215 -45.22 -25.15 6.22
C THR A 1215 -44.93 -26.33 5.29
N SER A 1216 -44.33 -27.39 5.84
CA SER A 1216 -43.90 -28.60 5.12
C SER A 1216 -45.09 -29.44 4.64
#